data_AF-A0A0F0C7K6-F1
#
_entry.id   AF-A0A0F0C7K6-F1
#
_cell.length_a   1.000
_cell.length_b   1.000
_cell.length_c   1.000
_cell.angle_alpha   90.00
_cell.angle_beta   90.00
_cell.angle_gamma   90.00
#
_symmetry.space_group_name_H-M   'P 1'
#
loop_
_entity.id
_entity.type
_entity.pdbx_description
1 polymer ?
#
loop_
_entity_poly.entity_id
_entity_poly.type
_entity_poly.pdbx_seq_one_letter_code
_entity_poly.pdbx_strand_id
1 'polypeptide(L)'
;MRKKLISLCLALCLTAGSLWGCSAPAGTGETGASRAAKNAGAGRDENIPKGRYAESTISIPLEEGEIIADMVQTQDKILELYTLKDGTARRYRWAGGNWEREEKSLLEGVEIPFGILHVVYGQDGYRYAVFPKGDDYKFHLLKLAEGKEPQELLEDVFSVKHERGFYEVRPDFVAVAEDGSIFLSGSRETNVYSPQGERLVSLPQEWSSSEWKESGLLLDHLYITNGSNGYLVYDITTGSASPKEEIPYQSSVYDQFLPIAHDGGGGIFTVNSQGIHHMNPGGSIWETVADGTLNSLSLPSAYARKLFVGAENDFYVWLQQSDKSEIKHYTYDPEMPSVPCQNLTVYGLNLESTDTIRQAASMFQLTHPDVRVELIDGQTDSGGTTDSDTIRSLNTELLGGNGADILVLDGLPVQSYMEKGVLEDMKDLLAPMTASGELMGQIAGPYTEDSGSIYQIPTRMILLAAYGDQEAIDSLASLESMREYQSDPSHLPLRTKTKYENLTRQILSLCYEEIVDSETGRPRPGKIQELLETVKVLGDACGARADFDESEDGGRGRIYNRSIGADGLMDSEYDSVDRGRSAIAIDKIRGMFDTLLPLAVQRNHGFKMENLKDSYLPSGVVGINSASPRKDLAKEFVLYVLSVEVQSSDLADGLPVNALAAEAWVEREDSSSAMVSVSGGEDGYTIAGAWPTKEERRMIFDAASRANKPVRTDRVLTEIIIDETKGYFEGSLSLEQAAQNAQNKANLYFSE
;
A
#
# COMPACT_ATOMS: atom_id res chain seq x y z
N MET A 1 -54.01 5.09 -39.85
CA MET A 1 -54.56 5.26 -41.23
C MET A 1 -53.49 5.90 -42.13
N ARG A 2 -53.59 5.70 -43.45
CA ARG A 2 -52.90 6.41 -44.58
C ARG A 2 -51.63 7.22 -44.25
N LYS A 3 -50.45 6.74 -44.67
CA LYS A 3 -49.79 7.07 -45.97
C LYS A 3 -49.41 8.55 -46.10
N LYS A 4 -48.10 8.85 -45.98
CA LYS A 4 -47.11 9.00 -47.09
C LYS A 4 -47.35 10.24 -47.96
N LEU A 5 -46.33 11.08 -48.14
CA LEU A 5 -45.58 11.33 -49.40
C LEU A 5 -44.59 12.52 -49.14
N ILE A 6 -43.26 12.37 -49.36
CA ILE A 6 -42.50 12.67 -50.61
C ILE A 6 -42.31 14.21 -50.79
N SER A 7 -41.11 14.76 -51.02
CA SER A 7 -39.85 14.16 -51.52
C SER A 7 -38.61 15.09 -51.50
N LEU A 8 -37.41 14.49 -51.73
CA LEU A 8 -36.29 14.90 -52.64
C LEU A 8 -35.88 16.40 -52.75
N CYS A 9 -34.61 16.83 -52.89
CA CYS A 9 -33.32 16.30 -53.40
C CYS A 9 -32.19 17.18 -52.78
N LEU A 10 -30.87 16.95 -52.84
CA LEU A 10 -29.89 15.86 -53.06
C LEU A 10 -28.61 16.43 -52.37
N ALA A 11 -27.91 15.78 -51.45
CA ALA A 11 -26.98 14.64 -51.59
C ALA A 11 -25.58 14.96 -52.18
N LEU A 12 -24.58 14.21 -51.66
CA LEU A 12 -23.16 14.08 -52.07
C LEU A 12 -22.19 15.14 -51.48
N CYS A 13 -21.11 14.80 -50.77
CA CYS A 13 -20.44 13.50 -50.49
C CYS A 13 -20.26 13.30 -48.96
N LEU A 14 -20.58 12.14 -48.35
CA LEU A 14 -19.93 10.81 -48.40
C LEU A 14 -18.55 10.77 -47.67
N THR A 15 -18.52 10.33 -46.40
CA THR A 15 -18.13 8.98 -45.89
C THR A 15 -16.65 8.88 -45.47
N ALA A 16 -16.24 8.08 -44.48
CA ALA A 16 -16.90 6.95 -43.81
C ALA A 16 -16.61 6.87 -42.30
N GLY A 17 -17.46 6.13 -41.57
CA GLY A 17 -17.21 5.65 -40.21
C GLY A 17 -18.05 4.39 -39.93
N SER A 18 -17.65 3.60 -38.94
CA SER A 18 -18.35 2.43 -38.32
C SER A 18 -17.35 1.78 -37.35
N LEU A 19 -17.52 1.65 -36.03
CA LEU A 19 -18.69 1.57 -35.14
C LEU A 19 -19.50 0.26 -35.25
N TRP A 20 -19.87 -0.31 -34.09
CA TRP A 20 -20.63 -1.54 -33.76
C TRP A 20 -19.77 -2.79 -33.45
N GLY A 21 -20.11 -3.67 -32.49
CA GLY A 21 -21.18 -3.64 -31.48
C GLY A 21 -21.89 -4.99 -31.22
N CYS A 22 -22.02 -5.38 -29.95
CA CYS A 22 -22.95 -6.38 -29.35
C CYS A 22 -22.69 -7.91 -29.50
N SER A 23 -23.24 -8.67 -28.54
CA SER A 23 -23.24 -10.15 -28.39
C SER A 23 -24.59 -10.76 -28.83
N ALA A 24 -24.97 -12.05 -28.69
CA ALA A 24 -24.52 -13.25 -27.95
C ALA A 24 -24.97 -14.53 -28.75
N PRO A 25 -25.18 -15.79 -28.24
CA PRO A 25 -25.08 -16.38 -26.89
C PRO A 25 -24.30 -17.73 -26.83
N ALA A 26 -24.44 -18.47 -25.71
CA ALA A 26 -23.66 -19.69 -25.37
C ALA A 26 -23.95 -20.96 -26.19
N GLY A 27 -22.93 -21.82 -26.32
CA GLY A 27 -22.99 -23.19 -26.85
C GLY A 27 -21.70 -23.97 -26.60
N THR A 28 -21.82 -25.23 -26.15
CA THR A 28 -20.72 -26.11 -25.68
C THR A 28 -19.76 -26.60 -26.79
N GLY A 29 -18.47 -26.74 -26.49
CA GLY A 29 -17.53 -27.56 -27.28
C GLY A 29 -16.05 -27.34 -26.95
N GLU A 30 -15.31 -28.42 -26.69
CA GLU A 30 -13.86 -28.42 -26.44
C GLU A 30 -13.04 -28.01 -27.67
N THR A 31 -11.92 -27.32 -27.49
CA THR A 31 -10.54 -27.80 -27.80
C THR A 31 -9.53 -26.64 -27.74
N GLY A 32 -8.26 -26.95 -27.44
CA GLY A 32 -7.26 -25.97 -27.04
C GLY A 32 -6.79 -25.01 -28.14
N ALA A 33 -6.40 -23.80 -27.73
CA ALA A 33 -5.78 -22.79 -28.58
C ALA A 33 -4.28 -22.65 -28.24
N SER A 34 -3.41 -22.95 -29.21
CA SER A 34 -1.97 -22.75 -29.06
C SER A 34 -1.59 -21.27 -29.10
N ARG A 35 -0.91 -20.76 -28.06
CA ARG A 35 -0.15 -19.49 -28.16
C ARG A 35 0.98 -19.68 -29.17
N ALA A 36 0.82 -19.08 -30.36
CA ALA A 36 1.87 -19.06 -31.37
C ALA A 36 2.77 -17.83 -31.18
N ALA A 37 3.93 -18.03 -30.56
CA ALA A 37 4.98 -17.01 -30.52
C ALA A 37 5.40 -16.60 -31.94
N LYS A 38 5.67 -15.31 -32.15
CA LYS A 38 6.32 -14.81 -33.36
C LYS A 38 7.51 -13.93 -33.01
N ASN A 39 8.69 -14.49 -33.31
CA ASN A 39 10.03 -13.90 -33.33
C ASN A 39 10.11 -12.37 -33.39
N ALA A 40 10.89 -11.82 -32.47
CA ALA A 40 11.60 -10.57 -32.70
C ALA A 40 12.58 -10.74 -33.87
N GLY A 41 12.62 -9.76 -34.78
CA GLY A 41 13.56 -9.68 -35.88
C GLY A 41 13.83 -8.21 -36.20
N ALA A 42 15.11 -7.85 -36.34
CA ALA A 42 15.53 -6.46 -36.45
C ALA A 42 14.98 -5.77 -37.71
N GLY A 43 14.08 -4.81 -37.51
CA GLY A 43 13.61 -3.85 -38.50
C GLY A 43 13.02 -2.64 -37.78
N ARG A 44 13.66 -1.46 -37.93
CA ARG A 44 13.04 -0.18 -37.54
C ARG A 44 12.03 0.19 -38.62
N ASP A 45 10.79 -0.25 -38.46
CA ASP A 45 9.69 0.03 -39.38
C ASP A 45 8.85 1.24 -38.94
N GLU A 46 8.40 2.03 -39.91
CA GLU A 46 7.81 3.37 -39.76
C GLU A 46 6.35 3.38 -39.24
N ASN A 47 5.92 2.34 -38.51
CA ASN A 47 4.51 2.08 -38.20
C ASN A 47 4.24 1.76 -36.72
N ILE A 48 5.02 2.37 -35.82
CA ILE A 48 4.74 2.39 -34.39
C ILE A 48 3.46 3.23 -34.19
N PRO A 49 2.39 2.70 -33.54
CA PRO A 49 1.21 3.50 -33.26
C PRO A 49 1.56 4.66 -32.33
N LYS A 50 0.91 5.82 -32.55
CA LYS A 50 1.22 7.09 -31.89
C LYS A 50 -0.01 7.68 -31.23
N GLY A 51 0.22 8.57 -30.26
CA GLY A 51 -0.82 9.25 -29.50
C GLY A 51 -0.95 8.69 -28.10
N ARG A 52 -0.40 9.40 -27.11
CA ARG A 52 -0.64 9.14 -25.68
C ARG A 52 -0.45 10.42 -24.86
N TYR A 53 -0.86 10.39 -23.59
CA TYR A 53 -0.55 11.48 -22.68
C TYR A 53 0.95 11.46 -22.30
N ALA A 54 1.57 12.64 -22.39
CA ALA A 54 2.92 12.92 -21.92
C ALA A 54 2.85 13.56 -20.53
N GLU A 55 3.66 13.07 -19.60
CA GLU A 55 3.84 13.68 -18.28
C GLU A 55 4.95 14.73 -18.34
N SER A 56 4.72 15.88 -17.70
CA SER A 56 5.74 16.84 -17.31
C SER A 56 5.59 17.21 -15.84
N THR A 57 6.60 17.85 -15.26
CA THR A 57 6.61 18.22 -13.82
C THR A 57 6.67 19.73 -13.66
N ILE A 58 5.74 20.27 -12.87
CA ILE A 58 5.72 21.67 -12.43
C ILE A 58 6.19 21.69 -10.97
N SER A 59 7.34 22.32 -10.73
CA SER A 59 7.91 22.47 -9.39
C SER A 59 7.09 23.45 -8.54
N ILE A 60 7.02 23.20 -7.24
CA ILE A 60 6.32 24.03 -6.26
C ILE A 60 7.32 25.05 -5.65
N PRO A 61 6.99 26.35 -5.58
CA PRO A 61 7.93 27.44 -5.28
C PRO A 61 8.11 27.68 -3.77
N LEU A 62 8.57 26.67 -3.02
CA LEU A 62 8.75 26.78 -1.57
C LEU A 62 10.07 27.49 -1.20
N GLU A 63 10.02 28.43 -0.24
CA GLU A 63 11.19 28.90 0.49
C GLU A 63 11.58 27.91 1.62
N GLU A 64 12.81 28.01 2.13
CA GLU A 64 13.22 27.31 3.36
C GLU A 64 12.26 27.62 4.53
N GLY A 65 11.77 26.60 5.22
CA GLY A 65 10.80 26.72 6.32
C GLY A 65 9.34 26.96 5.89
N GLU A 66 9.03 26.92 4.59
CA GLU A 66 7.67 27.06 4.06
C GLU A 66 7.08 25.69 3.70
N ILE A 67 5.88 25.40 4.21
CA ILE A 67 5.14 24.16 3.95
C ILE A 67 3.92 24.42 3.07
N ILE A 68 3.50 23.42 2.29
CA ILE A 68 2.25 23.49 1.53
C ILE A 68 1.09 23.25 2.49
N ALA A 69 0.07 24.10 2.43
CA ALA A 69 -1.18 23.89 3.13
C ALA A 69 -2.20 23.22 2.20
N ASP A 70 -2.54 23.90 1.09
CA ASP A 70 -3.53 23.39 0.14
C ASP A 70 -3.40 24.03 -1.26
N MET A 71 -4.12 23.48 -2.22
CA MET A 71 -4.24 24.00 -3.57
C MET A 71 -5.68 23.92 -4.09
N VAL A 72 -6.09 24.93 -4.85
CA VAL A 72 -7.41 25.02 -5.50
C VAL A 72 -7.29 25.44 -6.95
N GLN A 73 -8.33 25.19 -7.74
CA GLN A 73 -8.47 25.74 -9.09
C GLN A 73 -9.66 26.72 -9.12
N THR A 74 -9.49 27.88 -9.75
CA THR A 74 -10.58 28.85 -9.96
C THR A 74 -11.46 28.49 -11.16
N GLN A 75 -12.62 29.15 -11.31
CA GLN A 75 -13.45 29.06 -12.53
C GLN A 75 -12.64 29.36 -13.82
N ASP A 76 -11.70 30.30 -13.77
CA ASP A 76 -10.80 30.66 -14.88
C ASP A 76 -9.66 29.65 -15.11
N LYS A 77 -9.72 28.47 -14.49
CA LYS A 77 -8.71 27.38 -14.57
C LYS A 77 -7.31 27.74 -14.05
N ILE A 78 -7.18 28.84 -13.30
CA ILE A 78 -5.95 29.23 -12.60
C ILE A 78 -5.78 28.34 -11.36
N LEU A 79 -4.58 27.77 -11.16
CA LEU A 79 -4.25 27.09 -9.91
C LEU A 79 -3.80 28.11 -8.87
N GLU A 80 -4.34 28.05 -7.66
CA GLU A 80 -3.91 28.84 -6.51
C GLU A 80 -3.33 27.91 -5.44
N LEU A 81 -2.04 28.08 -5.16
CA LEU A 81 -1.31 27.36 -4.12
C LEU A 81 -1.28 28.21 -2.85
N TYR A 82 -1.62 27.58 -1.74
CA TYR A 82 -1.56 28.15 -0.40
C TYR A 82 -0.48 27.43 0.42
N THR A 83 0.38 28.21 1.05
CA THR A 83 1.49 27.73 1.88
C THR A 83 1.46 28.42 3.23
N LEU A 84 2.13 27.83 4.23
CA LEU A 84 2.36 28.42 5.53
C LEU A 84 3.86 28.58 5.76
N LYS A 85 4.26 29.75 6.29
CA LYS A 85 5.59 29.98 6.84
C LYS A 85 5.44 30.70 8.17
N ASP A 86 6.00 30.11 9.24
CA ASP A 86 5.87 30.61 10.61
C ASP A 86 4.39 30.90 11.01
N GLY A 87 3.48 30.00 10.64
CA GLY A 87 2.03 30.13 10.88
C GLY A 87 1.30 31.20 10.04
N THR A 88 2.01 31.90 9.14
CA THR A 88 1.46 32.92 8.24
C THR A 88 1.20 32.36 6.85
N ALA A 89 -0.01 32.52 6.33
CA ALA A 89 -0.39 32.03 5.01
C ALA A 89 0.04 32.93 3.84
N ARG A 90 0.51 32.32 2.76
CA ARG A 90 0.89 32.97 1.49
C ARG A 90 0.09 32.37 0.33
N ARG A 91 -0.03 33.11 -0.78
CA ARG A 91 -0.70 32.69 -2.02
C ARG A 91 0.24 32.81 -3.22
N TYR A 92 0.30 31.76 -4.03
CA TYR A 92 0.94 31.74 -5.35
C TYR A 92 -0.10 31.35 -6.39
N ARG A 93 0.03 31.88 -7.61
CA ARG A 93 -0.91 31.62 -8.71
C ARG A 93 -0.17 31.13 -9.95
N TRP A 94 -0.76 30.15 -10.64
CA TRP A 94 -0.25 29.58 -11.87
C TRP A 94 -1.29 29.69 -12.98
N ALA A 95 -0.94 30.42 -14.03
CA ALA A 95 -1.77 30.64 -15.23
C ALA A 95 -1.11 30.06 -16.50
N GLY A 96 -0.36 28.96 -16.38
CA GLY A 96 0.25 28.26 -17.51
C GLY A 96 1.65 28.75 -17.91
N GLY A 97 2.51 29.14 -16.96
CA GLY A 97 3.87 29.57 -17.29
C GLY A 97 4.85 29.60 -16.13
N ASN A 98 4.61 30.45 -15.13
CA ASN A 98 5.40 30.54 -13.90
C ASN A 98 4.46 30.73 -12.71
N TRP A 99 4.95 30.44 -11.51
CA TRP A 99 4.29 30.81 -10.26
C TRP A 99 4.49 32.29 -9.97
N GLU A 100 3.39 33.02 -9.85
CA GLU A 100 3.38 34.41 -9.38
C GLU A 100 2.98 34.44 -7.91
N ARG A 101 3.90 34.85 -7.03
CA ARG A 101 3.60 35.13 -5.63
C ARG A 101 2.89 36.47 -5.52
N GLU A 102 1.79 36.51 -4.80
CA GLU A 102 1.12 37.77 -4.49
C GLU A 102 1.67 38.40 -3.20
N GLU A 103 1.82 39.72 -3.20
CA GLU A 103 2.38 40.47 -2.05
C GLU A 103 1.51 40.38 -0.79
N LYS A 104 0.20 40.17 -0.95
CA LYS A 104 -0.79 40.09 0.13
C LYS A 104 -1.64 38.84 -0.03
N SER A 105 -1.65 38.02 1.01
CA SER A 105 -2.56 36.87 1.11
C SER A 105 -3.95 37.33 1.54
N LEU A 106 -4.99 36.64 1.08
CA LEU A 106 -6.34 36.78 1.63
C LEU A 106 -6.44 36.40 3.13
N LEU A 107 -5.39 35.78 3.67
CA LEU A 107 -5.23 35.37 5.06
C LEU A 107 -4.19 36.22 5.82
N GLU A 108 -3.85 37.41 5.31
CA GLU A 108 -2.95 38.35 6.00
C GLU A 108 -3.49 38.67 7.41
N GLY A 109 -2.70 38.39 8.45
CA GLY A 109 -3.10 38.55 9.86
C GLY A 109 -3.86 37.36 10.49
N VAL A 110 -4.20 36.32 9.72
CA VAL A 110 -4.78 35.08 10.25
C VAL A 110 -3.67 34.15 10.73
N GLU A 111 -3.65 33.85 12.02
CA GLU A 111 -2.70 32.94 12.66
C GLU A 111 -3.24 31.50 12.65
N ILE A 112 -2.48 30.60 12.03
CA ILE A 112 -2.80 29.17 11.84
C ILE A 112 -1.73 28.34 12.59
N PRO A 113 -1.95 28.00 13.88
CA PRO A 113 -0.89 27.49 14.75
C PRO A 113 -0.56 26.00 14.56
N PHE A 114 -1.47 25.22 13.99
CA PHE A 114 -1.32 23.76 13.84
C PHE A 114 -0.79 23.30 12.49
N GLY A 115 -0.45 24.22 11.56
CA GLY A 115 -0.06 23.86 10.18
C GLY A 115 -1.20 23.35 9.29
N ILE A 116 -2.35 22.99 9.87
CA ILE A 116 -3.55 22.52 9.15
C ILE A 116 -4.32 23.73 8.61
N LEU A 117 -4.37 23.86 7.29
CA LEU A 117 -5.23 24.81 6.57
C LEU A 117 -5.72 24.14 5.29
N HIS A 118 -7.03 24.04 5.12
CA HIS A 118 -7.66 23.70 3.85
C HIS A 118 -8.27 24.95 3.23
N VAL A 119 -8.21 25.04 1.89
CA VAL A 119 -8.82 26.14 1.14
C VAL A 119 -9.83 25.57 0.16
N VAL A 120 -11.03 26.14 0.18
CA VAL A 120 -12.13 25.78 -0.71
C VAL A 120 -12.40 26.95 -1.64
N TYR A 121 -12.46 26.71 -2.94
CA TYR A 121 -12.98 27.66 -3.91
C TYR A 121 -14.47 27.39 -4.10
N GLY A 122 -15.33 28.28 -3.60
CA GLY A 122 -16.77 28.13 -3.65
C GLY A 122 -17.34 28.40 -5.04
N GLN A 123 -18.48 27.79 -5.36
CA GLN A 123 -19.21 28.06 -6.61
C GLN A 123 -19.67 29.53 -6.70
N ASP A 124 -19.84 30.19 -5.56
CA ASP A 124 -20.12 31.63 -5.46
C ASP A 124 -18.90 32.54 -5.76
N GLY A 125 -17.76 31.97 -6.14
CA GLY A 125 -16.54 32.65 -6.58
C GLY A 125 -15.60 33.12 -5.47
N TYR A 126 -15.97 32.92 -4.21
CA TYR A 126 -15.14 33.27 -3.05
C TYR A 126 -14.23 32.11 -2.62
N ARG A 127 -13.19 32.44 -1.85
CA ARG A 127 -12.35 31.42 -1.18
C ARG A 127 -12.81 31.29 0.26
N TYR A 128 -12.67 30.09 0.81
CA TYR A 128 -12.99 29.78 2.19
C TYR A 128 -11.80 29.07 2.83
N ALA A 129 -11.36 29.52 3.99
CA ALA A 129 -10.32 28.86 4.77
C ALA A 129 -10.93 28.06 5.91
N VAL A 130 -10.50 26.81 6.05
CA VAL A 130 -10.93 25.87 7.09
C VAL A 130 -9.69 25.43 7.87
N PHE A 131 -9.66 25.68 9.17
CA PHE A 131 -8.51 25.33 10.02
C PHE A 131 -8.94 25.14 11.49
N PRO A 132 -8.27 24.25 12.25
CA PRO A 132 -8.40 24.19 13.70
C PRO A 132 -7.60 25.31 14.38
N LYS A 133 -8.08 25.78 15.54
CA LYS A 133 -7.38 26.73 16.42
C LYS A 133 -7.69 26.47 17.89
N GLY A 134 -6.74 26.82 18.76
CA GLY A 134 -6.85 26.70 20.22
C GLY A 134 -6.56 25.29 20.75
N ASP A 135 -6.24 25.20 22.04
CA ASP A 135 -5.79 23.97 22.73
C ASP A 135 -6.79 22.80 22.63
N ASP A 136 -8.06 23.07 22.30
CA ASP A 136 -9.15 22.10 22.18
C ASP A 136 -9.59 21.83 20.73
N TYR A 137 -8.80 22.27 19.73
CA TYR A 137 -8.99 22.00 18.30
C TYR A 137 -10.39 22.42 17.79
N LYS A 138 -10.80 23.67 18.08
CA LYS A 138 -12.02 24.24 17.48
C LYS A 138 -11.77 24.54 16.01
N PHE A 139 -12.62 24.05 15.11
CA PHE A 139 -12.56 24.46 13.71
C PHE A 139 -13.15 25.86 13.49
N HIS A 140 -12.57 26.57 12.53
CA HIS A 140 -12.97 27.88 12.06
C HIS A 140 -13.24 27.82 10.55
N LEU A 141 -14.20 28.64 10.08
CA LEU A 141 -14.54 28.79 8.67
C LEU A 141 -14.56 30.28 8.32
N LEU A 142 -13.56 30.73 7.56
CA LEU A 142 -13.45 32.12 7.13
C LEU A 142 -13.83 32.25 5.66
N LYS A 143 -14.81 33.10 5.32
CA LYS A 143 -15.04 33.58 3.95
C LYS A 143 -14.05 34.70 3.63
N LEU A 144 -13.36 34.55 2.51
CA LEU A 144 -12.27 35.42 2.08
C LEU A 144 -12.65 36.21 0.82
N ALA A 145 -12.40 37.52 0.84
CA ALA A 145 -12.72 38.41 -0.28
C ALA A 145 -11.62 39.46 -0.48
N GLU A 146 -11.27 39.74 -1.74
CA GLU A 146 -10.21 40.67 -2.10
C GLU A 146 -10.42 42.06 -1.47
N GLY A 147 -9.41 42.55 -0.75
CA GLY A 147 -9.42 43.86 -0.09
C GLY A 147 -10.40 44.02 1.09
N LYS A 148 -10.89 42.92 1.68
CA LYS A 148 -11.73 42.91 2.89
C LYS A 148 -11.12 42.03 3.97
N GLU A 149 -11.43 42.36 5.22
CA GLU A 149 -11.16 41.48 6.36
C GLU A 149 -11.89 40.13 6.20
N PRO A 150 -11.29 39.00 6.61
CA PRO A 150 -11.95 37.70 6.63
C PRO A 150 -13.24 37.71 7.47
N GLN A 151 -14.28 37.05 6.97
CA GLN A 151 -15.56 36.92 7.68
C GLN A 151 -15.69 35.51 8.27
N GLU A 152 -15.73 35.40 9.59
CA GLU A 152 -16.08 34.15 10.30
C GLU A 152 -17.52 33.73 9.97
N LEU A 153 -17.72 32.45 9.70
CA LEU A 153 -19.00 31.81 9.42
C LEU A 153 -19.23 30.63 10.35
N LEU A 154 -20.50 30.36 10.67
CA LEU A 154 -20.93 29.19 11.44
C LEU A 154 -20.29 29.04 12.84
N GLU A 155 -19.87 30.14 13.48
CA GLU A 155 -19.23 30.11 14.81
C GLU A 155 -20.07 29.36 15.86
N ASP A 156 -21.40 29.57 15.87
CA ASP A 156 -22.33 28.87 16.76
C ASP A 156 -22.35 27.35 16.54
N VAL A 157 -22.14 26.90 15.30
CA VAL A 157 -22.11 25.47 14.92
C VAL A 157 -20.79 24.83 15.35
N PHE A 158 -19.66 25.47 15.06
CA PHE A 158 -18.34 24.97 15.48
C PHE A 158 -18.10 25.05 16.99
N SER A 159 -18.86 25.87 17.72
CA SER A 159 -18.71 26.02 19.18
C SER A 159 -19.51 24.99 20.00
N VAL A 160 -20.28 24.10 19.37
CA VAL A 160 -21.01 23.02 20.06
C VAL A 160 -20.05 21.93 20.54
N LYS A 161 -20.17 21.53 21.82
CA LYS A 161 -19.40 20.45 22.44
C LYS A 161 -20.30 19.31 22.87
N HIS A 162 -19.89 18.08 22.56
CA HIS A 162 -20.55 16.86 23.05
C HIS A 162 -20.19 16.58 24.52
N GLU A 163 -20.84 15.59 25.14
CA GLU A 163 -20.77 15.32 26.59
C GLU A 163 -19.35 15.08 27.15
N ARG A 164 -18.38 14.62 26.36
CA ARG A 164 -16.99 14.41 26.82
C ARG A 164 -16.09 15.65 26.63
N GLY A 165 -16.64 16.79 26.20
CA GLY A 165 -15.95 18.09 26.18
C GLY A 165 -15.18 18.45 24.90
N PHE A 166 -15.10 17.55 23.91
CA PHE A 166 -14.61 17.89 22.56
C PHE A 166 -15.71 18.56 21.71
N TYR A 167 -15.30 19.39 20.74
CA TYR A 167 -16.22 19.94 19.74
C TYR A 167 -16.86 18.84 18.89
N GLU A 168 -18.15 19.00 18.61
CA GLU A 168 -18.96 18.04 17.86
C GLU A 168 -18.64 18.08 16.36
N VAL A 169 -18.41 19.28 15.81
CA VAL A 169 -18.14 19.47 14.39
C VAL A 169 -16.64 19.53 14.13
N ARG A 170 -16.15 18.49 13.45
CA ARG A 170 -14.79 18.37 12.91
C ARG A 170 -14.94 17.97 11.45
N PRO A 171 -14.88 18.92 10.50
CA PRO A 171 -15.19 18.63 9.11
C PRO A 171 -14.03 17.89 8.44
N ASP A 172 -14.34 16.79 7.76
CA ASP A 172 -13.39 16.07 6.89
C ASP A 172 -13.49 16.52 5.42
N PHE A 173 -14.49 17.33 5.06
CA PHE A 173 -14.58 18.02 3.78
C PHE A 173 -15.53 19.22 3.87
N VAL A 174 -15.26 20.27 3.08
CA VAL A 174 -16.12 21.46 2.98
C VAL A 174 -16.34 21.87 1.52
N ALA A 175 -17.58 22.22 1.16
CA ALA A 175 -17.92 22.85 -0.11
C ALA A 175 -18.93 23.99 0.08
N VAL A 176 -19.00 24.92 -0.89
CA VAL A 176 -19.94 26.05 -0.87
C VAL A 176 -20.62 26.20 -2.23
N ALA A 177 -21.96 26.20 -2.22
CA ALA A 177 -22.81 26.35 -3.41
C ALA A 177 -22.91 27.80 -3.90
N GLU A 178 -23.44 28.01 -5.11
CA GLU A 178 -23.63 29.34 -5.70
C GLU A 178 -24.53 30.27 -4.85
N ASP A 179 -25.52 29.71 -4.13
CA ASP A 179 -26.40 30.45 -3.22
C ASP A 179 -25.77 30.75 -1.84
N GLY A 180 -24.54 30.27 -1.62
CA GLY A 180 -23.79 30.38 -0.38
C GLY A 180 -24.06 29.27 0.64
N SER A 181 -24.87 28.25 0.33
CA SER A 181 -25.07 27.10 1.21
C SER A 181 -23.77 26.32 1.44
N ILE A 182 -23.50 25.95 2.68
CA ILE A 182 -22.23 25.40 3.16
C ILE A 182 -22.41 23.93 3.51
N PHE A 183 -21.62 23.07 2.88
CA PHE A 183 -21.59 21.62 3.13
C PHE A 183 -20.46 21.35 4.13
N LEU A 184 -20.80 20.82 5.31
CA LEU A 184 -19.84 20.34 6.30
C LEU A 184 -19.96 18.82 6.39
N SER A 185 -19.03 18.12 5.73
CA SER A 185 -18.89 16.67 5.82
C SER A 185 -18.22 16.31 7.14
N GLY A 186 -18.82 15.41 7.91
CA GLY A 186 -18.18 14.74 9.04
C GLY A 186 -18.48 13.24 8.97
N SER A 187 -18.04 12.47 9.98
CA SER A 187 -18.04 11.00 9.98
C SER A 187 -19.05 10.30 9.02
N ARG A 188 -20.32 10.12 9.43
CA ARG A 188 -21.34 9.39 8.68
C ARG A 188 -22.42 10.25 8.03
N GLU A 189 -22.25 11.57 8.03
CA GLU A 189 -23.17 12.49 7.36
C GLU A 189 -22.50 13.81 6.95
N THR A 190 -22.97 14.39 5.85
CA THR A 190 -22.72 15.78 5.49
C THR A 190 -23.92 16.63 5.87
N ASN A 191 -23.70 17.60 6.75
CA ASN A 191 -24.70 18.57 7.16
C ASN A 191 -24.59 19.82 6.28
N VAL A 192 -25.71 20.25 5.69
CA VAL A 192 -25.78 21.45 4.84
C VAL A 192 -26.41 22.59 5.62
N TYR A 193 -25.75 23.75 5.63
CA TYR A 193 -26.17 24.95 6.37
C TYR A 193 -26.40 26.12 5.43
N SER A 194 -27.35 26.99 5.76
CA SER A 194 -27.43 28.32 5.17
C SER A 194 -26.23 29.19 5.62
N PRO A 195 -25.93 30.30 4.92
CA PRO A 195 -24.92 31.27 5.38
C PRO A 195 -25.18 31.84 6.79
N GLN A 196 -26.41 31.69 7.32
CA GLN A 196 -26.83 32.15 8.64
C GLN A 196 -26.76 31.05 9.72
N GLY A 197 -26.34 29.82 9.38
CA GLY A 197 -26.19 28.71 10.32
C GLY A 197 -27.46 27.88 10.58
N GLU A 198 -28.53 28.09 9.83
CA GLU A 198 -29.68 27.16 9.84
C GLU A 198 -29.32 25.89 9.06
N ARG A 199 -29.42 24.71 9.71
CA ARG A 199 -29.22 23.42 9.02
C ARG A 199 -30.42 23.13 8.10
N LEU A 200 -30.13 23.03 6.81
CA LEU A 200 -31.11 22.81 5.73
C LEU A 200 -31.42 21.31 5.53
N VAL A 201 -30.38 20.47 5.48
CA VAL A 201 -30.51 19.01 5.29
C VAL A 201 -29.28 18.29 5.88
N SER A 202 -29.43 17.00 6.19
CA SER A 202 -28.31 16.08 6.45
C SER A 202 -28.33 14.97 5.41
N LEU A 203 -27.17 14.66 4.83
CA LEU A 203 -26.96 13.71 3.75
C LEU A 203 -26.09 12.54 4.27
N PRO A 204 -26.62 11.30 4.38
CA PRO A 204 -25.84 10.16 4.85
C PRO A 204 -24.60 9.86 3.98
N GLN A 205 -23.55 9.30 4.57
CA GLN A 205 -22.36 8.86 3.85
C GLN A 205 -21.59 7.80 4.64
N GLU A 206 -20.61 7.17 4.01
CA GLU A 206 -19.60 6.38 4.71
C GLU A 206 -18.41 7.24 5.16
N TRP A 207 -17.84 6.86 6.30
CA TRP A 207 -16.63 7.48 6.84
C TRP A 207 -15.39 6.74 6.36
N SER A 208 -14.50 7.43 5.64
CA SER A 208 -13.25 6.85 5.15
C SER A 208 -12.16 6.71 6.22
N SER A 209 -12.37 7.25 7.43
CA SER A 209 -11.33 7.40 8.48
C SER A 209 -10.17 8.34 8.10
N SER A 210 -10.33 9.16 7.06
CA SER A 210 -9.40 10.22 6.68
C SER A 210 -9.58 11.47 7.55
N GLU A 211 -8.50 12.23 7.79
CA GLU A 211 -8.58 13.56 8.40
C GLU A 211 -9.19 14.59 7.43
N TRP A 212 -8.89 14.47 6.14
CA TRP A 212 -9.50 15.22 5.06
C TRP A 212 -9.81 14.29 3.87
N LYS A 213 -10.96 14.48 3.23
CA LYS A 213 -11.51 13.63 2.17
C LYS A 213 -11.35 14.32 0.82
N GLU A 214 -10.44 13.80 -0.01
CA GLU A 214 -10.20 14.32 -1.36
C GLU A 214 -11.28 13.90 -2.38
N SER A 215 -12.08 12.89 -2.05
CA SER A 215 -13.17 12.37 -2.89
C SER A 215 -14.51 13.15 -2.77
N GLY A 216 -14.54 14.26 -2.04
CA GLY A 216 -15.71 15.14 -1.95
C GLY A 216 -15.78 16.13 -3.11
N LEU A 217 -16.97 16.34 -3.70
CA LEU A 217 -17.15 17.30 -4.79
C LEU A 217 -18.55 17.92 -4.78
N LEU A 218 -18.64 19.20 -5.13
CA LEU A 218 -19.91 19.90 -5.36
C LEU A 218 -19.89 20.51 -6.77
N LEU A 219 -20.65 19.92 -7.69
CA LEU A 219 -20.74 20.29 -9.10
C LEU A 219 -22.16 20.76 -9.42
N ASP A 220 -22.32 22.06 -9.67
CA ASP A 220 -23.61 22.74 -9.73
C ASP A 220 -24.51 22.35 -8.54
N HIS A 221 -25.56 21.57 -8.80
CA HIS A 221 -26.54 21.05 -7.84
C HIS A 221 -26.29 19.60 -7.40
N LEU A 222 -25.18 18.99 -7.83
CA LEU A 222 -24.81 17.61 -7.52
C LEU A 222 -23.71 17.60 -6.47
N TYR A 223 -24.00 17.05 -5.29
CA TYR A 223 -23.02 16.78 -4.24
C TYR A 223 -22.60 15.31 -4.27
N ILE A 224 -21.29 15.05 -4.24
CA ILE A 224 -20.69 13.72 -4.31
C ILE A 224 -19.89 13.45 -3.02
N THR A 225 -20.12 12.27 -2.44
CA THR A 225 -19.43 11.78 -1.24
C THR A 225 -19.32 10.24 -1.25
N ASN A 226 -18.67 9.66 -0.25
CA ASN A 226 -18.40 8.22 -0.18
C ASN A 226 -19.63 7.41 0.25
N GLY A 227 -19.85 6.28 -0.44
CA GLY A 227 -20.75 5.20 -0.07
C GLY A 227 -19.98 3.89 0.12
N SER A 228 -20.69 2.81 0.45
CA SER A 228 -20.03 1.54 0.81
C SER A 228 -19.39 0.84 -0.40
N ASN A 229 -19.90 1.04 -1.63
CA ASN A 229 -19.42 0.39 -2.85
C ASN A 229 -19.16 1.38 -4.02
N GLY A 230 -19.42 2.67 -3.82
CA GLY A 230 -19.23 3.71 -4.82
C GLY A 230 -19.42 5.11 -4.24
N TYR A 231 -19.33 6.13 -5.08
CA TYR A 231 -19.62 7.51 -4.73
C TYR A 231 -21.13 7.78 -4.78
N LEU A 232 -21.71 8.25 -3.68
CA LEU A 232 -23.10 8.67 -3.58
C LEU A 232 -23.28 10.05 -4.21
N VAL A 233 -24.23 10.20 -5.12
CA VAL A 233 -24.55 11.47 -5.79
C VAL A 233 -25.90 11.99 -5.30
N TYR A 234 -25.91 13.17 -4.71
CA TYR A 234 -27.09 13.86 -4.18
C TYR A 234 -27.48 15.03 -5.07
N ASP A 235 -28.76 15.10 -5.50
CA ASP A 235 -29.34 16.28 -6.14
C ASP A 235 -29.92 17.20 -5.07
N ILE A 236 -29.19 18.27 -4.76
CA ILE A 236 -29.49 19.17 -3.64
C ILE A 236 -30.75 20.01 -3.90
N THR A 237 -31.18 20.18 -5.16
CA THR A 237 -32.39 20.94 -5.50
C THR A 237 -33.67 20.21 -5.12
N THR A 238 -33.60 18.89 -4.90
CA THR A 238 -34.75 18.06 -4.50
C THR A 238 -35.10 18.17 -3.02
N GLY A 239 -34.16 18.61 -2.17
CA GLY A 239 -34.27 18.50 -0.71
C GLY A 239 -34.28 17.05 -0.19
N SER A 240 -33.91 16.06 -1.01
CA SER A 240 -33.85 14.65 -0.65
C SER A 240 -32.60 14.32 0.16
N ALA A 241 -32.77 13.64 1.30
CA ALA A 241 -31.68 13.00 2.04
C ALA A 241 -31.33 11.59 1.50
N SER A 242 -31.89 11.18 0.37
CA SER A 242 -31.54 9.95 -0.36
C SER A 242 -30.76 10.29 -1.63
N PRO A 243 -29.68 9.54 -1.95
CA PRO A 243 -28.90 9.77 -3.16
C PRO A 243 -29.76 9.50 -4.40
N LYS A 244 -29.48 10.26 -5.46
CA LYS A 244 -30.07 10.12 -6.80
C LYS A 244 -29.52 8.89 -7.50
N GLU A 245 -28.22 8.63 -7.34
CA GLU A 245 -27.48 7.51 -7.94
C GLU A 245 -26.21 7.20 -7.10
N GLU A 246 -25.62 6.04 -7.32
CA GLU A 246 -24.31 5.62 -6.78
C GLU A 246 -23.41 5.28 -7.96
N ILE A 247 -22.30 6.00 -8.12
CA ILE A 247 -21.29 5.75 -9.14
C ILE A 247 -20.34 4.69 -8.57
N PRO A 248 -20.20 3.49 -9.17
CA PRO A 248 -19.32 2.46 -8.63
C PRO A 248 -17.87 2.96 -8.57
N TYR A 249 -17.12 2.55 -7.56
CA TYR A 249 -15.67 2.76 -7.53
C TYR A 249 -15.01 2.17 -8.79
N GLN A 250 -13.90 2.76 -9.25
CA GLN A 250 -13.21 2.38 -10.48
C GLN A 250 -12.42 1.07 -10.31
N SER A 251 -11.76 0.90 -9.17
CA SER A 251 -10.94 -0.27 -8.81
C SER A 251 -11.49 -1.02 -7.60
N SER A 252 -11.73 -0.32 -6.49
CA SER A 252 -11.92 -0.92 -5.16
C SER A 252 -12.46 0.10 -4.16
N VAL A 253 -12.79 -0.34 -2.95
CA VAL A 253 -13.21 0.54 -1.84
C VAL A 253 -12.14 1.57 -1.44
N TYR A 254 -10.88 1.40 -1.85
CA TYR A 254 -9.82 2.39 -1.63
C TYR A 254 -9.98 3.64 -2.52
N ASP A 255 -10.81 3.59 -3.55
CA ASP A 255 -11.08 4.77 -4.38
C ASP A 255 -11.80 5.89 -3.62
N GLN A 256 -12.37 5.58 -2.45
CA GLN A 256 -12.93 6.55 -1.49
C GLN A 256 -11.89 7.55 -0.95
N PHE A 257 -10.59 7.29 -1.18
CA PHE A 257 -9.47 8.15 -0.79
C PHE A 257 -8.92 9.00 -1.94
N LEU A 258 -9.35 8.75 -3.18
CA LEU A 258 -8.78 9.37 -4.37
C LEU A 258 -9.43 10.73 -4.67
N PRO A 259 -8.65 11.70 -5.18
CA PRO A 259 -9.19 12.99 -5.54
C PRO A 259 -10.07 12.90 -6.80
N ILE A 260 -11.23 13.53 -6.73
CA ILE A 260 -12.15 13.64 -7.88
C ILE A 260 -12.23 15.07 -8.40
N ALA A 261 -12.45 15.21 -9.71
CA ALA A 261 -12.61 16.50 -10.38
C ALA A 261 -13.78 16.47 -11.36
N HIS A 262 -14.46 17.61 -11.53
CA HIS A 262 -15.56 17.71 -12.50
C HIS A 262 -15.05 17.87 -13.94
N ASP A 263 -15.78 17.29 -14.90
CA ASP A 263 -15.52 17.52 -16.34
C ASP A 263 -16.18 18.80 -16.89
N GLY A 264 -17.10 19.41 -16.12
CA GLY A 264 -17.88 20.59 -16.55
C GLY A 264 -19.10 20.27 -17.41
N GLY A 265 -19.37 18.99 -17.69
CA GLY A 265 -20.55 18.46 -18.37
C GLY A 265 -21.46 17.58 -17.49
N GLY A 266 -21.09 17.37 -16.22
CA GLY A 266 -21.84 16.56 -15.24
C GLY A 266 -21.24 15.18 -14.97
N GLY A 267 -20.08 14.88 -15.56
CA GLY A 267 -19.26 13.70 -15.27
C GLY A 267 -18.11 14.06 -14.34
N ILE A 268 -17.35 13.02 -13.95
CA ILE A 268 -16.23 13.16 -13.03
C ILE A 268 -14.98 12.43 -13.55
N PHE A 269 -13.82 12.96 -13.18
CA PHE A 269 -12.55 12.26 -13.26
C PHE A 269 -12.11 11.80 -11.88
N THR A 270 -11.41 10.67 -11.82
CA THR A 270 -10.63 10.19 -10.67
C THR A 270 -9.25 9.73 -11.15
N VAL A 271 -8.29 9.52 -10.24
CA VAL A 271 -6.91 9.14 -10.59
C VAL A 271 -6.36 8.09 -9.63
N ASN A 272 -5.78 7.02 -10.18
CA ASN A 272 -5.05 5.99 -9.43
C ASN A 272 -3.84 5.45 -10.24
N SER A 273 -3.22 4.38 -9.76
CA SER A 273 -2.04 3.77 -10.39
C SER A 273 -2.25 3.24 -11.81
N GLN A 274 -3.50 2.98 -12.22
CA GLN A 274 -3.85 2.59 -13.59
C GLN A 274 -4.05 3.79 -14.51
N GLY A 275 -4.23 5.01 -13.98
CA GLY A 275 -4.34 6.22 -14.77
C GLY A 275 -5.32 7.27 -14.28
N ILE A 276 -5.66 8.17 -15.19
CA ILE A 276 -6.75 9.14 -15.03
C ILE A 276 -7.98 8.55 -15.71
N HIS A 277 -9.06 8.39 -14.96
CA HIS A 277 -10.29 7.73 -15.40
C HIS A 277 -11.46 8.71 -15.42
N HIS A 278 -12.34 8.60 -16.42
CA HIS A 278 -13.54 9.42 -16.58
C HIS A 278 -14.81 8.57 -16.40
N MET A 279 -15.79 9.11 -15.69
CA MET A 279 -17.16 8.63 -15.63
C MET A 279 -18.07 9.65 -16.31
N ASN A 280 -18.75 9.22 -17.37
CA ASN A 280 -19.73 10.04 -18.07
C ASN A 280 -20.98 10.30 -17.19
N PRO A 281 -21.70 11.43 -17.37
CA PRO A 281 -22.92 11.72 -16.62
C PRO A 281 -23.97 10.60 -16.78
N GLY A 282 -24.40 10.01 -15.66
CA GLY A 282 -25.34 8.87 -15.66
C GLY A 282 -24.79 7.57 -16.27
N GLY A 283 -23.46 7.47 -16.42
CA GLY A 283 -22.76 6.26 -16.84
C GLY A 283 -22.56 5.25 -15.71
N SER A 284 -22.05 4.08 -16.06
CA SER A 284 -21.69 3.02 -15.09
C SER A 284 -20.39 2.30 -15.44
N ILE A 285 -19.58 2.88 -16.33
CA ILE A 285 -18.32 2.33 -16.84
C ILE A 285 -17.30 3.46 -16.87
N TRP A 286 -16.16 3.23 -16.24
CA TRP A 286 -15.02 4.14 -16.26
C TRP A 286 -14.20 3.97 -17.55
N GLU A 287 -13.82 5.09 -18.17
CA GLU A 287 -12.90 5.14 -19.31
C GLU A 287 -11.53 5.63 -18.83
N THR A 288 -10.46 4.86 -19.06
CA THR A 288 -9.08 5.33 -18.79
C THR A 288 -8.64 6.27 -19.91
N VAL A 289 -8.52 7.56 -19.59
CA VAL A 289 -8.18 8.63 -20.54
C VAL A 289 -6.66 8.77 -20.69
N ALA A 290 -5.93 8.71 -19.58
CA ALA A 290 -4.46 8.69 -19.56
C ALA A 290 -3.97 7.43 -18.83
N ASP A 291 -3.15 6.61 -19.50
CA ASP A 291 -2.56 5.38 -18.94
C ASP A 291 -1.51 5.72 -17.87
N GLY A 292 -1.77 5.31 -16.62
CA GLY A 292 -0.91 5.56 -15.46
C GLY A 292 0.28 4.59 -15.36
N THR A 293 0.21 3.44 -16.05
CA THR A 293 1.21 2.35 -15.92
C THR A 293 2.57 2.68 -16.55
N LEU A 294 2.68 3.84 -17.18
CA LEU A 294 3.85 4.35 -17.90
C LEU A 294 4.41 5.66 -17.32
N ASN A 295 3.92 6.13 -16.17
CA ASN A 295 4.26 7.43 -15.61
C ASN A 295 4.22 7.47 -14.06
N SER A 296 4.37 8.65 -13.45
CA SER A 296 4.50 8.81 -11.99
C SER A 296 3.25 8.37 -11.20
N LEU A 297 2.08 8.20 -11.82
CA LEU A 297 0.87 7.72 -11.14
C LEU A 297 1.03 6.29 -10.60
N SER A 298 1.87 5.46 -11.24
CA SER A 298 2.09 4.06 -10.85
C SER A 298 3.09 3.85 -9.71
N LEU A 299 3.75 4.92 -9.22
CA LEU A 299 4.72 4.88 -8.12
C LEU A 299 4.03 4.60 -6.76
N PRO A 300 4.27 3.45 -6.08
CA PRO A 300 3.67 3.18 -4.77
C PRO A 300 4.06 4.19 -3.67
N SER A 301 5.25 4.79 -3.75
CA SER A 301 5.67 5.87 -2.84
C SER A 301 4.90 7.19 -3.00
N ALA A 302 4.14 7.36 -4.07
CA ALA A 302 3.45 8.60 -4.41
C ALA A 302 1.93 8.43 -4.33
N TYR A 303 1.24 9.44 -3.80
CA TYR A 303 -0.23 9.47 -3.76
C TYR A 303 -0.76 10.81 -4.24
N ALA A 304 -1.91 10.75 -4.93
CA ALA A 304 -2.58 11.93 -5.44
C ALA A 304 -3.33 12.66 -4.31
N ARG A 305 -2.94 13.90 -4.04
CA ARG A 305 -3.62 14.80 -3.10
C ARG A 305 -4.83 15.43 -3.77
N LYS A 306 -4.67 16.02 -4.96
CA LYS A 306 -5.74 16.66 -5.75
C LYS A 306 -5.56 16.46 -7.25
N LEU A 307 -6.68 16.44 -7.96
CA LEU A 307 -6.78 16.39 -9.42
C LEU A 307 -7.45 17.68 -9.91
N PHE A 308 -6.90 18.31 -10.94
CA PHE A 308 -7.48 19.49 -11.58
C PHE A 308 -7.54 19.29 -13.10
N VAL A 309 -8.64 19.72 -13.70
CA VAL A 309 -8.87 19.64 -15.15
C VAL A 309 -8.68 21.03 -15.75
N GLY A 310 -7.75 21.17 -16.69
CA GLY A 310 -7.50 22.39 -17.47
C GLY A 310 -8.50 22.55 -18.63
N ALA A 311 -7.99 22.90 -19.80
CA ALA A 311 -8.76 22.97 -21.05
C ALA A 311 -8.45 21.76 -21.95
N GLU A 312 -9.39 21.30 -22.78
CA GLU A 312 -9.13 20.30 -23.84
C GLU A 312 -8.50 18.96 -23.34
N ASN A 313 -8.98 18.45 -22.19
CA ASN A 313 -8.44 17.26 -21.50
C ASN A 313 -7.00 17.41 -20.97
N ASP A 314 -6.60 18.62 -20.63
CA ASP A 314 -5.39 18.93 -19.87
C ASP A 314 -5.58 18.57 -18.38
N PHE A 315 -4.61 17.89 -17.74
CA PHE A 315 -4.74 17.46 -16.32
C PHE A 315 -3.54 17.83 -15.47
N TYR A 316 -3.81 18.26 -14.23
CA TYR A 316 -2.80 18.51 -13.20
C TYR A 316 -3.09 17.62 -11.99
N VAL A 317 -2.15 16.77 -11.62
CA VAL A 317 -2.23 15.91 -10.43
C VAL A 317 -1.19 16.39 -9.42
N TRP A 318 -1.65 16.82 -8.25
CA TRP A 318 -0.77 17.06 -7.12
C TRP A 318 -0.36 15.72 -6.52
N LEU A 319 0.90 15.30 -6.72
CA LEU A 319 1.46 14.12 -6.10
C LEU A 319 2.31 14.50 -4.88
N GLN A 320 2.10 13.77 -3.79
CA GLN A 320 2.96 13.79 -2.61
C GLN A 320 3.75 12.48 -2.55
N GLN A 321 5.07 12.57 -2.34
CA GLN A 321 5.98 11.44 -2.19
C GLN A 321 6.94 11.73 -1.04
N SER A 322 6.74 11.10 0.13
CA SER A 322 7.47 11.45 1.37
C SER A 322 7.39 12.95 1.68
N ASP A 323 8.53 13.66 1.77
CA ASP A 323 8.64 15.12 1.94
C ASP A 323 8.46 15.89 0.61
N LYS A 324 8.69 15.22 -0.53
CA LYS A 324 8.63 15.81 -1.87
C LYS A 324 7.19 16.00 -2.34
N SER A 325 6.92 17.18 -2.87
CA SER A 325 5.60 17.57 -3.36
C SER A 325 5.73 18.19 -4.75
N GLU A 326 5.01 17.63 -5.73
CA GLU A 326 5.10 18.03 -7.14
C GLU A 326 3.72 18.07 -7.80
N ILE A 327 3.58 18.89 -8.84
CA ILE A 327 2.43 18.81 -9.75
C ILE A 327 2.88 18.10 -11.02
N LYS A 328 2.27 16.96 -11.31
CA LYS A 328 2.41 16.28 -12.60
C LYS A 328 1.36 16.81 -13.56
N HIS A 329 1.80 17.16 -14.75
CA HIS A 329 1.00 17.82 -15.78
C HIS A 329 0.93 16.89 -17.00
N TYR A 330 -0.28 16.46 -17.35
CA TYR A 330 -0.54 15.47 -18.40
C TYR A 330 -1.20 16.13 -19.61
N THR A 331 -0.51 16.07 -20.75
CA THR A 331 -0.97 16.66 -22.02
C THR A 331 -0.94 15.62 -23.12
N TYR A 332 -1.90 15.64 -24.06
CA TYR A 332 -1.94 14.66 -25.15
C TYR A 332 -0.88 14.97 -26.23
N ASP A 333 0.07 14.06 -26.43
CA ASP A 333 1.06 14.12 -27.51
C ASP A 333 0.66 13.14 -28.64
N PRO A 334 0.20 13.63 -29.81
CA PRO A 334 -0.18 12.80 -30.95
C PRO A 334 0.99 12.09 -31.64
N GLU A 335 2.24 12.51 -31.39
CA GLU A 335 3.44 11.96 -32.02
C GLU A 335 4.16 10.93 -31.13
N MET A 336 3.90 10.92 -29.82
CA MET A 336 4.53 10.00 -28.88
C MET A 336 4.10 8.54 -29.12
N PRO A 337 5.03 7.56 -29.13
CA PRO A 337 4.71 6.14 -29.23
C PRO A 337 3.68 5.67 -28.20
N SER A 338 2.61 5.01 -28.65
CA SER A 338 1.53 4.55 -27.76
C SER A 338 1.88 3.30 -26.96
N VAL A 339 2.96 2.58 -27.33
CA VAL A 339 3.49 1.42 -26.61
C VAL A 339 5.03 1.46 -26.65
N PRO A 340 5.74 1.16 -25.55
CA PRO A 340 7.19 1.00 -25.57
C PRO A 340 7.67 -0.10 -26.56
N CYS A 341 8.90 0.03 -27.05
CA CYS A 341 9.45 -0.83 -28.10
C CYS A 341 10.05 -2.15 -27.58
N GLN A 342 10.39 -2.19 -26.30
CA GLN A 342 10.89 -3.35 -25.57
C GLN A 342 9.92 -3.69 -24.45
N ASN A 343 9.79 -4.96 -24.10
CA ASN A 343 9.01 -5.42 -22.95
C ASN A 343 9.92 -6.29 -22.08
N LEU A 344 9.92 -6.08 -20.77
CA LEU A 344 10.61 -6.87 -19.75
C LEU A 344 9.55 -7.44 -18.81
N THR A 345 9.52 -8.76 -18.62
CA THR A 345 8.51 -9.41 -17.77
C THR A 345 9.05 -9.78 -16.40
N VAL A 346 8.32 -9.41 -15.35
CA VAL A 346 8.60 -9.78 -13.96
C VAL A 346 7.41 -10.55 -13.42
N TYR A 347 7.60 -11.81 -13.04
CA TYR A 347 6.56 -12.63 -12.44
C TYR A 347 6.76 -12.73 -10.92
N GLY A 348 5.69 -12.68 -10.14
CA GLY A 348 5.70 -13.06 -8.73
C GLY A 348 4.42 -13.78 -8.33
N LEU A 349 4.47 -14.56 -7.24
CA LEU A 349 3.26 -15.24 -6.73
C LEU A 349 2.23 -14.23 -6.17
N ASN A 350 2.69 -13.15 -5.55
CA ASN A 350 1.90 -12.04 -5.04
C ASN A 350 2.75 -10.75 -5.12
N LEU A 351 2.70 -10.07 -6.26
CA LEU A 351 3.38 -8.79 -6.50
C LEU A 351 2.63 -7.60 -5.86
N GLU A 352 1.32 -7.73 -5.59
CA GLU A 352 0.57 -6.72 -4.83
C GLU A 352 1.21 -6.41 -3.46
N SER A 353 1.87 -7.40 -2.84
CA SER A 353 2.59 -7.26 -1.57
C SER A 353 4.06 -6.80 -1.69
N THR A 354 4.57 -6.54 -2.89
CA THR A 354 6.00 -6.24 -3.14
C THR A 354 6.20 -4.85 -3.78
N ASP A 355 5.90 -3.80 -3.02
CA ASP A 355 5.91 -2.43 -3.53
C ASP A 355 7.29 -1.95 -4.02
N THR A 356 8.40 -2.46 -3.48
CA THR A 356 9.76 -2.17 -3.98
C THR A 356 9.95 -2.58 -5.43
N ILE A 357 9.36 -3.69 -5.88
CA ILE A 357 9.42 -4.15 -7.28
C ILE A 357 8.51 -3.29 -8.17
N ARG A 358 7.33 -2.91 -7.67
CA ARG A 358 6.38 -2.03 -8.37
C ARG A 358 6.91 -0.60 -8.54
N GLN A 359 7.55 -0.08 -7.49
CA GLN A 359 8.30 1.17 -7.47
C GLN A 359 9.45 1.14 -8.49
N ALA A 360 10.29 0.10 -8.45
CA ALA A 360 11.39 -0.07 -9.39
C ALA A 360 10.90 -0.16 -10.83
N ALA A 361 9.85 -0.92 -11.13
CA ALA A 361 9.23 -1.01 -12.45
C ALA A 361 8.82 0.37 -12.98
N SER A 362 8.11 1.14 -12.16
CA SER A 362 7.63 2.49 -12.50
C SER A 362 8.80 3.46 -12.75
N MET A 363 9.76 3.53 -11.84
CA MET A 363 10.94 4.41 -11.96
C MET A 363 11.88 4.00 -13.12
N PHE A 364 11.98 2.70 -13.42
CA PHE A 364 12.76 2.19 -14.54
C PHE A 364 12.16 2.59 -15.88
N GLN A 365 10.83 2.51 -16.04
CA GLN A 365 10.13 2.98 -17.25
C GLN A 365 10.25 4.51 -17.45
N LEU A 366 10.22 5.29 -16.36
CA LEU A 366 10.45 6.74 -16.41
C LEU A 366 11.85 7.12 -16.94
N THR A 367 12.86 6.27 -16.68
CA THR A 367 14.24 6.46 -17.15
C THR A 367 14.54 5.77 -18.48
N HIS A 368 13.75 4.75 -18.85
CA HIS A 368 13.87 3.95 -20.07
C HIS A 368 12.54 3.97 -20.86
N PRO A 369 12.18 5.09 -21.52
CA PRO A 369 10.86 5.27 -22.13
C PRO A 369 10.57 4.36 -23.33
N ASP A 370 11.57 3.62 -23.82
CA ASP A 370 11.42 2.56 -24.83
C ASP A 370 11.19 1.17 -24.23
N VAL A 371 11.26 1.00 -22.90
CA VAL A 371 11.01 -0.24 -22.17
C VAL A 371 9.65 -0.18 -21.45
N ARG A 372 8.86 -1.24 -21.59
CA ARG A 372 7.75 -1.57 -20.69
C ARG A 372 8.22 -2.61 -19.68
N VAL A 373 7.85 -2.45 -18.40
CA VAL A 373 8.02 -3.49 -17.39
C VAL A 373 6.63 -4.07 -17.08
N GLU A 374 6.39 -5.27 -17.58
CA GLU A 374 5.13 -6.00 -17.39
C GLU A 374 5.23 -6.85 -16.12
N LEU A 375 4.44 -6.48 -15.11
CA LEU A 375 4.30 -7.21 -13.85
C LEU A 375 3.20 -8.25 -13.99
N ILE A 376 3.53 -9.52 -13.72
CA ILE A 376 2.65 -10.68 -13.84
C ILE A 376 2.42 -11.24 -12.44
N ASP A 377 1.23 -11.00 -11.89
CA ASP A 377 0.83 -11.48 -10.55
C ASP A 377 0.12 -12.83 -10.66
N GLY A 378 0.74 -13.88 -10.13
CA GLY A 378 0.22 -15.24 -10.22
C GLY A 378 -1.10 -15.48 -9.48
N GLN A 379 -1.36 -14.80 -8.37
CA GLN A 379 -2.62 -14.94 -7.64
C GLN A 379 -3.77 -14.26 -8.39
N THR A 380 -3.55 -13.06 -8.93
CA THR A 380 -4.56 -12.32 -9.69
C THR A 380 -4.83 -12.95 -11.07
N ASP A 381 -3.80 -13.30 -11.85
CA ASP A 381 -3.96 -13.91 -13.19
C ASP A 381 -4.61 -15.30 -13.15
N SER A 382 -4.43 -16.04 -12.06
CA SER A 382 -5.03 -17.37 -11.91
C SER A 382 -6.52 -17.35 -11.57
N GLY A 383 -7.10 -16.18 -11.26
CA GLY A 383 -8.52 -16.05 -10.91
C GLY A 383 -8.88 -16.69 -9.57
N GLY A 384 -7.93 -16.75 -8.62
CA GLY A 384 -8.15 -17.31 -7.29
C GLY A 384 -8.04 -18.84 -7.20
N THR A 385 -7.17 -19.47 -7.98
CA THR A 385 -6.78 -20.87 -7.72
C THR A 385 -5.89 -20.99 -6.49
N THR A 386 -5.63 -22.21 -6.02
CA THR A 386 -4.65 -22.42 -4.93
C THR A 386 -3.24 -22.05 -5.38
N ASP A 387 -2.39 -21.55 -4.47
CA ASP A 387 -0.97 -21.31 -4.76
C ASP A 387 -0.30 -22.53 -5.42
N SER A 388 -0.70 -23.74 -5.01
CA SER A 388 -0.14 -24.99 -5.56
C SER A 388 -0.45 -25.21 -7.04
N ASP A 389 -1.60 -24.74 -7.52
CA ASP A 389 -1.98 -24.82 -8.93
C ASP A 389 -1.30 -23.71 -9.74
N THR A 390 -1.22 -22.50 -9.17
CA THR A 390 -0.47 -21.36 -9.73
C THR A 390 1.02 -21.71 -9.91
N ILE A 391 1.67 -22.26 -8.88
CA ILE A 391 3.06 -22.74 -8.94
C ILE A 391 3.22 -23.87 -9.96
N ARG A 392 2.26 -24.80 -10.08
CA ARG A 392 2.31 -25.88 -11.09
C ARG A 392 2.20 -25.32 -12.52
N SER A 393 1.39 -24.29 -12.73
CA SER A 393 1.29 -23.59 -14.01
C SER A 393 2.62 -22.92 -14.37
N LEU A 394 3.16 -22.10 -13.46
CA LEU A 394 4.46 -21.44 -13.62
C LEU A 394 5.59 -22.45 -13.94
N ASN A 395 5.67 -23.56 -13.21
CA ASN A 395 6.65 -24.62 -13.45
C ASN A 395 6.58 -25.17 -14.88
N THR A 396 5.38 -25.25 -15.45
CA THR A 396 5.16 -25.71 -16.82
C THR A 396 5.65 -24.68 -17.84
N GLU A 397 5.45 -23.39 -17.59
CA GLU A 397 5.93 -22.30 -18.46
C GLU A 397 7.46 -22.13 -18.41
N LEU A 398 8.06 -22.22 -17.20
CA LEU A 398 9.51 -22.18 -16.98
C LEU A 398 10.21 -23.33 -17.72
N LEU A 399 9.74 -24.57 -17.52
CA LEU A 399 10.29 -25.75 -18.22
C LEU A 399 10.03 -25.71 -19.74
N GLY A 400 8.97 -25.01 -20.17
CA GLY A 400 8.67 -24.75 -21.58
C GLY A 400 9.53 -23.66 -22.23
N GLY A 401 10.37 -22.96 -21.47
CA GLY A 401 11.18 -21.83 -21.94
C GLY A 401 10.38 -20.55 -22.26
N ASN A 402 9.14 -20.44 -21.75
CA ASN A 402 8.26 -19.29 -21.98
C ASN A 402 8.00 -18.45 -20.71
N GLY A 403 8.63 -18.78 -19.59
CA GLY A 403 8.49 -18.01 -18.34
C GLY A 403 9.06 -16.60 -18.43
N ALA A 404 8.71 -15.76 -17.44
CA ALA A 404 9.13 -14.36 -17.36
C ALA A 404 10.66 -14.17 -17.33
N ASP A 405 11.15 -12.96 -17.63
CA ASP A 405 12.58 -12.66 -17.60
C ASP A 405 13.16 -12.66 -16.19
N ILE A 406 12.38 -12.21 -15.22
CA ILE A 406 12.72 -12.11 -13.80
C ILE A 406 11.60 -12.77 -12.97
N LEU A 407 12.00 -13.47 -11.91
CA LEU A 407 11.10 -14.08 -10.93
C LEU A 407 11.30 -13.41 -9.57
N VAL A 408 10.20 -13.00 -8.95
CA VAL A 408 10.09 -12.77 -7.50
C VAL A 408 9.74 -14.12 -6.87
N LEU A 409 10.68 -14.62 -6.07
CA LEU A 409 10.81 -16.01 -5.64
C LEU A 409 10.14 -16.30 -4.28
N ASP A 410 9.57 -15.27 -3.65
CA ASP A 410 8.83 -15.36 -2.39
C ASP A 410 7.70 -16.40 -2.51
N GLY A 411 7.76 -17.44 -1.67
CA GLY A 411 6.83 -18.56 -1.67
C GLY A 411 7.04 -19.60 -2.80
N LEU A 412 8.03 -19.44 -3.68
CA LEU A 412 8.35 -20.39 -4.75
C LEU A 412 9.42 -21.43 -4.32
N PRO A 413 9.44 -22.63 -4.92
CA PRO A 413 10.38 -23.71 -4.56
C PRO A 413 11.79 -23.47 -5.15
N VAL A 414 12.50 -22.46 -4.65
CA VAL A 414 13.74 -21.92 -5.26
C VAL A 414 14.84 -22.97 -5.43
N GLN A 415 15.03 -23.85 -4.45
CA GLN A 415 16.01 -24.93 -4.52
C GLN A 415 15.80 -25.82 -5.76
N SER A 416 14.54 -26.12 -6.09
CA SER A 416 14.20 -26.91 -7.28
C SER A 416 14.51 -26.16 -8.57
N TYR A 417 14.41 -24.83 -8.58
CA TYR A 417 14.77 -23.99 -9.75
C TYR A 417 16.28 -23.91 -9.95
N MET A 418 17.05 -23.84 -8.87
CA MET A 418 18.52 -23.89 -8.90
C MET A 418 19.00 -25.25 -9.43
N GLU A 419 18.50 -26.35 -8.89
CA GLU A 419 18.85 -27.73 -9.34
C GLU A 419 18.48 -28.00 -10.80
N LYS A 420 17.38 -27.42 -11.29
CA LYS A 420 16.92 -27.53 -12.68
C LYS A 420 17.61 -26.54 -13.63
N GLY A 421 18.48 -25.66 -13.12
CA GLY A 421 19.20 -24.65 -13.92
C GLY A 421 18.30 -23.55 -14.49
N VAL A 422 17.16 -23.28 -13.85
CA VAL A 422 16.18 -22.25 -14.27
C VAL A 422 16.67 -20.84 -13.94
N LEU A 423 17.55 -20.68 -12.95
CA LEU A 423 18.09 -19.39 -12.52
C LEU A 423 19.49 -19.15 -13.11
N GLU A 424 19.76 -17.92 -13.54
CA GLU A 424 21.06 -17.43 -13.98
C GLU A 424 21.98 -17.18 -12.77
N ASP A 425 23.28 -17.47 -12.89
CA ASP A 425 24.27 -17.07 -11.89
C ASP A 425 24.53 -15.54 -11.97
N MET A 426 24.16 -14.82 -10.91
CA MET A 426 24.29 -13.38 -10.75
C MET A 426 25.58 -12.97 -10.00
N LYS A 427 26.50 -13.90 -9.73
CA LYS A 427 27.78 -13.60 -9.07
C LYS A 427 28.51 -12.41 -9.67
N ASP A 428 28.78 -12.43 -10.97
CA ASP A 428 29.52 -11.37 -11.66
C ASP A 428 28.72 -10.06 -11.77
N LEU A 429 27.39 -10.14 -11.70
CA LEU A 429 26.48 -8.97 -11.67
C LEU A 429 26.60 -8.23 -10.33
N LEU A 430 26.57 -8.97 -9.23
CA LEU A 430 26.53 -8.42 -7.87
C LEU A 430 27.92 -8.12 -7.30
N ALA A 431 28.97 -8.76 -7.82
CA ALA A 431 30.34 -8.58 -7.35
C ALA A 431 30.81 -7.12 -7.20
N PRO A 432 30.48 -6.16 -8.10
CA PRO A 432 30.82 -4.75 -7.90
C PRO A 432 30.19 -4.15 -6.63
N MET A 433 28.90 -4.40 -6.40
CA MET A 433 28.15 -3.86 -5.25
C MET A 433 28.61 -4.48 -3.93
N THR A 434 28.91 -5.77 -3.92
CA THR A 434 29.45 -6.46 -2.74
C THR A 434 30.89 -6.00 -2.45
N ALA A 435 31.68 -5.69 -3.48
CA ALA A 435 33.06 -5.21 -3.32
C ALA A 435 33.17 -3.74 -2.89
N SER A 436 32.21 -2.88 -3.28
CA SER A 436 32.11 -1.50 -2.77
C SER A 436 31.49 -1.43 -1.38
N GLY A 437 30.76 -2.47 -0.97
CA GLY A 437 29.97 -2.50 0.27
C GLY A 437 28.59 -1.85 0.13
N GLU A 438 28.18 -1.49 -1.08
CA GLU A 438 26.82 -1.00 -1.37
C GLU A 438 25.78 -2.08 -1.09
N LEU A 439 25.98 -3.31 -1.58
CA LEU A 439 25.17 -4.45 -1.19
C LEU A 439 25.72 -5.03 0.11
N MET A 440 24.90 -5.05 1.16
CA MET A 440 25.35 -5.45 2.48
C MET A 440 25.75 -6.94 2.55
N GLY A 441 26.91 -7.22 3.17
CA GLY A 441 27.52 -8.56 3.14
C GLY A 441 26.70 -9.65 3.84
N GLN A 442 25.96 -9.31 4.91
CA GLN A 442 25.04 -10.21 5.60
C GLN A 442 23.78 -10.55 4.78
N ILE A 443 23.53 -9.81 3.69
CA ILE A 443 22.49 -10.11 2.71
C ILE A 443 23.02 -11.02 1.60
N ALA A 444 24.18 -10.71 1.01
CA ALA A 444 24.75 -11.53 -0.06
C ALA A 444 25.27 -12.90 0.42
N GLY A 445 25.86 -12.97 1.62
CA GLY A 445 26.50 -14.17 2.15
C GLY A 445 25.58 -15.42 2.22
N PRO A 446 24.39 -15.34 2.85
CA PRO A 446 23.45 -16.46 2.98
C PRO A 446 22.81 -16.99 1.67
N TYR A 447 23.08 -16.31 0.56
CA TYR A 447 22.63 -16.63 -0.79
C TYR A 447 23.81 -16.92 -1.74
N THR A 448 25.03 -16.99 -1.20
CA THR A 448 26.23 -17.40 -1.93
C THR A 448 26.47 -18.89 -1.71
N GLU A 449 26.38 -19.67 -2.78
CA GLU A 449 26.64 -21.11 -2.78
C GLU A 449 28.11 -21.44 -2.46
N ASP A 450 28.43 -22.69 -2.13
CA ASP A 450 29.81 -23.17 -1.94
C ASP A 450 30.72 -22.96 -3.19
N SER A 451 30.15 -22.88 -4.38
CA SER A 451 30.84 -22.50 -5.63
C SER A 451 31.17 -21.00 -5.73
N GLY A 452 30.62 -20.20 -4.83
CA GLY A 452 30.53 -18.75 -4.88
C GLY A 452 29.55 -18.23 -5.94
N SER A 453 28.61 -19.05 -6.42
CA SER A 453 27.51 -18.62 -7.31
C SER A 453 26.38 -17.97 -6.51
N ILE A 454 25.60 -17.08 -7.14
CA ILE A 454 24.43 -16.43 -6.51
C ILE A 454 23.26 -16.48 -7.47
N TYR A 455 22.24 -17.30 -7.18
CA TYR A 455 21.08 -17.50 -8.07
C TYR A 455 19.84 -16.67 -7.71
N GLN A 456 19.84 -16.10 -6.50
CA GLN A 456 18.74 -15.35 -5.92
C GLN A 456 19.29 -14.33 -4.91
N ILE A 457 18.62 -13.19 -4.73
CA ILE A 457 19.00 -12.18 -3.74
C ILE A 457 17.74 -11.45 -3.22
N PRO A 458 17.56 -11.26 -1.90
CA PRO A 458 16.46 -10.46 -1.36
C PRO A 458 16.69 -8.98 -1.67
N THR A 459 15.63 -8.28 -2.05
CA THR A 459 15.67 -6.84 -2.31
C THR A 459 15.32 -6.01 -1.08
N ARG A 460 14.68 -6.63 -0.08
CA ARG A 460 14.40 -6.05 1.25
C ARG A 460 14.65 -7.08 2.36
N MET A 461 14.85 -6.60 3.58
CA MET A 461 14.88 -7.44 4.78
C MET A 461 13.88 -6.95 5.83
N ILE A 462 13.13 -7.86 6.45
CA ILE A 462 12.23 -7.53 7.56
C ILE A 462 12.92 -7.98 8.85
N LEU A 463 13.20 -7.02 9.75
CA LEU A 463 13.86 -7.31 11.01
C LEU A 463 12.86 -7.89 12.00
N LEU A 464 13.23 -8.99 12.68
CA LEU A 464 12.47 -9.50 13.82
C LEU A 464 13.02 -8.88 15.11
N ALA A 465 12.31 -7.89 15.64
CA ALA A 465 12.67 -7.19 16.88
C ALA A 465 11.96 -7.86 18.07
N ALA A 466 12.75 -8.38 19.01
CA ALA A 466 12.27 -8.96 20.26
C ALA A 466 12.51 -8.00 21.43
N TYR A 467 11.52 -7.87 22.32
CA TYR A 467 11.62 -7.11 23.57
C TYR A 467 10.61 -7.63 24.60
N GLY A 468 10.92 -7.45 25.88
CA GLY A 468 10.17 -7.99 27.02
C GLY A 468 11.11 -8.54 28.09
N ASP A 469 10.70 -9.62 28.73
CA ASP A 469 11.52 -10.36 29.70
C ASP A 469 12.71 -11.06 29.03
N GLN A 470 13.93 -10.91 29.58
CA GLN A 470 15.14 -11.45 28.95
C GLN A 470 15.22 -12.98 29.05
N GLU A 471 14.78 -13.57 30.16
CA GLU A 471 14.79 -15.05 30.31
C GLU A 471 13.84 -15.68 29.28
N ALA A 472 12.69 -15.05 29.05
CA ALA A 472 11.76 -15.41 27.98
C ALA A 472 12.37 -15.27 26.57
N ILE A 473 13.07 -14.17 26.26
CA ILE A 473 13.76 -13.99 24.96
C ILE A 473 14.81 -15.08 24.77
N ASP A 474 15.65 -15.32 25.79
CA ASP A 474 16.71 -16.33 25.75
C ASP A 474 16.13 -17.74 25.56
N SER A 475 14.95 -18.02 26.13
CA SER A 475 14.24 -19.30 25.97
C SER A 475 13.85 -19.63 24.53
N LEU A 476 13.74 -18.62 23.64
CA LEU A 476 13.42 -18.84 22.23
C LEU A 476 14.52 -19.60 21.48
N ALA A 477 15.70 -19.81 22.08
CA ALA A 477 16.84 -20.49 21.47
C ALA A 477 16.49 -21.85 20.84
N SER A 478 15.68 -22.68 21.51
CA SER A 478 15.31 -24.04 21.08
C SER A 478 13.89 -24.44 21.50
N LEU A 479 13.35 -25.49 20.87
CA LEU A 479 12.07 -26.08 21.27
C LEU A 479 12.05 -26.56 22.73
N GLU A 480 13.20 -27.02 23.25
CA GLU A 480 13.36 -27.49 24.62
C GLU A 480 13.32 -26.33 25.62
N SER A 481 14.12 -25.30 25.39
CA SER A 481 14.22 -24.12 26.27
C SER A 481 12.88 -23.38 26.40
N MET A 482 12.08 -23.31 25.33
CA MET A 482 10.71 -22.76 25.37
C MET A 482 9.79 -23.56 26.33
N ARG A 483 9.89 -24.90 26.32
CA ARG A 483 9.12 -25.78 27.22
C ARG A 483 9.61 -25.66 28.67
N GLU A 484 10.91 -25.55 28.88
CA GLU A 484 11.50 -25.34 30.20
C GLU A 484 11.02 -24.01 30.81
N TYR A 485 11.11 -22.90 30.06
CA TYR A 485 10.61 -21.59 30.50
C TYR A 485 9.13 -21.65 30.87
N GLN A 486 8.29 -22.23 30.02
CA GLN A 486 6.85 -22.27 30.24
C GLN A 486 6.42 -23.29 31.32
N SER A 487 7.34 -24.13 31.82
CA SER A 487 7.05 -25.09 32.89
C SER A 487 6.89 -24.44 34.27
N ASP A 488 7.40 -23.21 34.48
CA ASP A 488 7.13 -22.43 35.69
C ASP A 488 5.76 -21.72 35.57
N PRO A 489 4.77 -22.02 36.43
CA PRO A 489 3.44 -21.42 36.36
C PRO A 489 3.40 -19.97 36.86
N SER A 490 4.51 -19.40 37.31
CA SER A 490 4.63 -17.97 37.65
C SER A 490 5.09 -17.10 36.47
N HIS A 491 5.62 -17.71 35.40
CA HIS A 491 5.97 -17.00 34.18
C HIS A 491 4.72 -16.56 33.41
N LEU A 492 4.82 -15.38 32.77
CA LEU A 492 3.83 -14.96 31.78
C LEU A 492 3.87 -15.91 30.57
N PRO A 493 2.77 -16.01 29.79
CA PRO A 493 2.78 -16.75 28.54
C PRO A 493 3.90 -16.28 27.62
N LEU A 494 4.73 -17.19 27.12
CA LEU A 494 5.84 -16.86 26.23
C LEU A 494 5.36 -16.25 24.91
N ARG A 495 4.15 -16.57 24.45
CA ARG A 495 3.57 -16.06 23.20
C ARG A 495 2.22 -15.39 23.44
N THR A 496 1.85 -14.53 22.51
CA THR A 496 0.55 -13.85 22.48
C THR A 496 -0.61 -14.84 22.28
N LYS A 497 -1.80 -14.48 22.75
CA LYS A 497 -3.01 -15.30 22.57
C LYS A 497 -3.38 -15.37 21.08
N THR A 498 -3.34 -16.56 20.50
CA THR A 498 -3.60 -16.81 19.07
C THR A 498 -4.10 -18.23 18.85
N LYS A 499 -4.54 -18.59 17.64
CA LYS A 499 -4.95 -19.96 17.30
C LYS A 499 -3.75 -20.92 17.17
N TYR A 500 -3.95 -22.20 17.44
CA TYR A 500 -2.90 -23.23 17.37
C TYR A 500 -2.20 -23.30 16.00
N GLU A 501 -2.93 -23.04 14.92
CA GLU A 501 -2.39 -22.94 13.55
C GLU A 501 -1.31 -21.85 13.44
N ASN A 502 -1.61 -20.62 13.89
CA ASN A 502 -0.66 -19.51 13.89
C ASN A 502 0.53 -19.80 14.81
N LEU A 503 0.27 -20.32 16.02
CA LEU A 503 1.33 -20.67 16.96
C LEU A 503 2.27 -21.75 16.40
N THR A 504 1.73 -22.73 15.67
CA THR A 504 2.54 -23.76 14.99
C THR A 504 3.44 -23.12 13.92
N ARG A 505 2.93 -22.21 13.10
CA ARG A 505 3.72 -21.45 12.11
C ARG A 505 4.83 -20.63 12.77
N GLN A 506 4.53 -19.94 13.88
CA GLN A 506 5.51 -19.15 14.64
C GLN A 506 6.66 -20.03 15.15
N ILE A 507 6.36 -21.08 15.90
CA ILE A 507 7.40 -21.93 16.52
C ILE A 507 8.18 -22.71 15.46
N LEU A 508 7.54 -23.17 14.38
CA LEU A 508 8.21 -23.77 13.24
C LEU A 508 9.19 -22.79 12.57
N SER A 509 8.80 -21.53 12.38
CA SER A 509 9.65 -20.52 11.74
C SER A 509 10.84 -20.12 12.62
N LEU A 510 10.62 -19.98 13.93
CA LEU A 510 11.67 -19.59 14.89
C LEU A 510 12.69 -20.70 15.18
N CYS A 511 12.34 -21.97 14.95
CA CYS A 511 13.18 -23.14 15.21
C CYS A 511 13.36 -24.04 13.97
N TYR A 512 13.25 -23.48 12.76
CA TYR A 512 13.20 -24.27 11.52
C TYR A 512 14.41 -25.19 11.33
N GLU A 513 15.63 -24.72 11.58
CA GLU A 513 16.88 -25.51 11.47
C GLU A 513 16.99 -26.66 12.48
N GLU A 514 16.28 -26.55 13.61
CA GLU A 514 16.16 -27.61 14.61
C GLU A 514 15.22 -28.73 14.13
N ILE A 515 14.20 -28.36 13.34
CA ILE A 515 13.13 -29.25 12.87
C ILE A 515 13.46 -29.86 11.51
N VAL A 516 14.10 -29.08 10.63
CA VAL A 516 14.37 -29.40 9.24
C VAL A 516 15.88 -29.43 9.00
N ASP A 517 16.31 -30.44 8.24
CA ASP A 517 17.68 -30.57 7.82
C ASP A 517 18.00 -29.64 6.64
N SER A 518 18.98 -28.75 6.81
CA SER A 518 19.30 -27.70 5.83
C SER A 518 19.96 -28.20 4.55
N GLU A 519 20.61 -29.38 4.57
CA GLU A 519 21.21 -29.97 3.37
C GLU A 519 20.15 -30.68 2.50
N THR A 520 19.15 -31.30 3.14
CA THR A 520 18.16 -32.16 2.45
C THR A 520 16.76 -31.57 2.34
N GLY A 521 16.47 -30.48 3.06
CA GLY A 521 15.13 -29.89 3.20
C GLY A 521 14.14 -30.72 4.04
N ARG A 522 14.54 -31.90 4.53
CA ARG A 522 13.62 -32.89 5.13
C ARG A 522 13.46 -32.69 6.64
N PRO A 523 12.26 -32.93 7.22
CA PRO A 523 12.10 -32.92 8.68
C PRO A 523 12.95 -34.00 9.35
N ARG A 524 13.71 -33.59 10.37
CA ARG A 524 14.54 -34.48 11.19
C ARG A 524 13.64 -35.46 11.95
N PRO A 525 13.97 -36.76 12.03
CA PRO A 525 13.14 -37.76 12.70
C PRO A 525 12.79 -37.37 14.14
N GLY A 526 11.49 -37.35 14.45
CA GLY A 526 10.97 -37.03 15.79
C GLY A 526 10.74 -35.54 16.05
N LYS A 527 11.39 -34.62 15.33
CA LYS A 527 11.30 -33.18 15.62
C LYS A 527 9.93 -32.55 15.34
N ILE A 528 9.12 -33.14 14.46
CA ILE A 528 7.71 -32.74 14.32
C ILE A 528 6.94 -33.03 15.62
N GLN A 529 7.22 -34.15 16.32
CA GLN A 529 6.57 -34.44 17.60
C GLN A 529 6.97 -33.41 18.66
N GLU A 530 8.28 -33.10 18.76
CA GLU A 530 8.78 -32.09 19.69
C GLU A 530 8.19 -30.69 19.42
N LEU A 531 7.99 -30.32 18.15
CA LEU A 531 7.30 -29.09 17.77
C LEU A 531 5.87 -29.07 18.32
N LEU A 532 5.09 -30.15 18.12
CA LEU A 532 3.71 -30.23 18.60
C LEU A 532 3.62 -30.21 20.13
N GLU A 533 4.56 -30.86 20.83
CA GLU A 533 4.68 -30.79 22.28
C GLU A 533 4.95 -29.35 22.75
N THR A 534 5.90 -28.63 22.13
CA THR A 534 6.18 -27.22 22.46
C THR A 534 4.97 -26.34 22.18
N VAL A 535 4.36 -26.45 20.99
CA VAL A 535 3.17 -25.67 20.63
C VAL A 535 2.01 -25.93 21.59
N LYS A 536 1.84 -27.16 22.09
CA LYS A 536 0.80 -27.47 23.07
C LYS A 536 1.08 -26.81 24.43
N VAL A 537 2.32 -26.88 24.91
CA VAL A 537 2.74 -26.26 26.18
C VAL A 537 2.58 -24.74 26.13
N LEU A 538 3.08 -24.09 25.08
CA LEU A 538 2.95 -22.64 24.91
C LEU A 538 1.49 -22.21 24.68
N GLY A 539 0.75 -23.01 23.91
CA GLY A 539 -0.66 -22.76 23.61
C GLY A 539 -1.57 -22.86 24.84
N ASP A 540 -1.34 -23.84 25.72
CA ASP A 540 -2.07 -23.94 26.98
C ASP A 540 -1.81 -22.74 27.89
N ALA A 541 -0.59 -22.19 27.88
CA ALA A 541 -0.25 -20.99 28.66
C ALA A 541 -0.89 -19.71 28.09
N CYS A 542 -0.84 -19.48 26.77
CA CYS A 542 -1.42 -18.29 26.15
C CYS A 542 -2.94 -18.39 25.89
N GLY A 543 -3.56 -19.53 26.20
CA GLY A 543 -4.99 -19.77 25.98
C GLY A 543 -5.36 -20.01 24.51
N ALA A 544 -4.45 -20.61 23.74
CA ALA A 544 -4.65 -20.96 22.33
C ALA A 544 -5.78 -21.97 22.12
N ARG A 545 -6.45 -21.86 20.98
CA ARG A 545 -7.57 -22.72 20.55
C ARG A 545 -7.45 -23.07 19.07
N ALA A 546 -8.22 -24.05 18.62
CA ALA A 546 -8.35 -24.31 17.17
C ALA A 546 -9.09 -23.15 16.48
N ASP A 547 -10.10 -22.59 17.15
CA ASP A 547 -10.91 -21.45 16.74
C ASP A 547 -11.47 -20.73 17.99
N PHE A 548 -11.74 -19.44 17.89
CA PHE A 548 -12.32 -18.59 18.94
C PHE A 548 -13.71 -18.10 18.54
N ASP A 549 -14.62 -17.92 19.51
CA ASP A 549 -15.91 -17.27 19.24
C ASP A 549 -15.68 -15.77 18.94
N GLU A 550 -16.32 -15.20 17.93
CA GLU A 550 -16.10 -13.80 17.54
C GLU A 550 -16.30 -12.81 18.69
N SER A 551 -17.20 -13.12 19.64
CA SER A 551 -17.49 -12.28 20.82
C SER A 551 -16.43 -12.36 21.94
N GLU A 552 -15.49 -13.31 21.87
CA GLU A 552 -14.47 -13.53 22.90
C GLU A 552 -13.62 -12.27 23.15
N ASP A 553 -13.29 -12.02 24.43
CA ASP A 553 -12.56 -10.84 24.93
C ASP A 553 -13.09 -9.49 24.39
N GLY A 554 -14.41 -9.38 24.25
CA GLY A 554 -15.09 -8.15 23.83
C GLY A 554 -15.07 -7.91 22.32
N GLY A 555 -15.17 -8.97 21.52
CA GLY A 555 -15.12 -8.91 20.06
C GLY A 555 -13.73 -9.16 19.46
N ARG A 556 -12.74 -9.54 20.29
CA ARG A 556 -11.36 -9.82 19.86
C ARG A 556 -11.17 -11.23 19.28
N GLY A 557 -12.15 -12.13 19.39
CA GLY A 557 -12.10 -13.47 18.77
C GLY A 557 -11.74 -13.44 17.28
N ARG A 558 -12.30 -12.47 16.53
CA ARG A 558 -11.98 -12.23 15.11
C ARG A 558 -10.51 -11.85 14.87
N ILE A 559 -9.84 -11.23 15.84
CA ILE A 559 -8.40 -10.92 15.79
C ILE A 559 -7.59 -12.20 16.00
N TYR A 560 -7.92 -13.01 17.02
CA TYR A 560 -7.23 -14.26 17.33
C TYR A 560 -7.37 -15.32 16.22
N ASN A 561 -8.48 -15.32 15.49
CA ASN A 561 -8.76 -16.22 14.36
C ASN A 561 -8.11 -15.79 13.04
N ARG A 562 -7.57 -14.56 12.93
CA ARG A 562 -6.92 -14.08 11.70
C ARG A 562 -5.80 -15.07 11.30
N SER A 563 -5.76 -15.50 10.04
CA SER A 563 -4.60 -16.23 9.51
C SER A 563 -3.46 -15.24 9.28
N ILE A 564 -2.26 -15.56 9.75
CA ILE A 564 -1.14 -14.63 9.81
C ILE A 564 0.03 -15.15 8.97
N GLY A 565 0.15 -14.64 7.73
CA GLY A 565 1.31 -14.88 6.88
C GLY A 565 1.65 -16.35 6.62
N ALA A 566 2.90 -16.61 6.23
CA ALA A 566 3.47 -17.96 6.23
C ALA A 566 4.11 -18.29 7.59
N ASP A 567 4.66 -17.26 8.23
CA ASP A 567 5.46 -17.28 9.46
C ASP A 567 4.62 -17.28 10.76
N GLY A 568 3.34 -16.90 10.71
CA GLY A 568 2.46 -16.84 11.87
C GLY A 568 2.62 -15.62 12.79
N LEU A 569 3.64 -14.77 12.61
CA LEU A 569 3.94 -13.64 13.50
C LEU A 569 3.07 -12.43 13.16
N MET A 570 2.44 -11.84 14.18
CA MET A 570 1.71 -10.58 14.03
C MET A 570 2.65 -9.46 13.57
N ASP A 571 2.09 -8.42 12.95
CA ASP A 571 2.89 -7.27 12.52
C ASP A 571 3.52 -6.53 13.71
N SER A 572 2.77 -6.37 14.80
CA SER A 572 3.31 -6.02 16.10
C SER A 572 2.45 -6.56 17.25
N GLU A 573 3.12 -6.83 18.37
CA GLU A 573 2.62 -7.46 19.60
C GLU A 573 2.75 -6.54 20.83
N TYR A 574 3.09 -5.26 20.62
CA TYR A 574 3.36 -4.27 21.68
C TYR A 574 2.29 -4.25 22.79
N ASP A 575 1.00 -4.35 22.45
CA ASP A 575 -0.13 -4.25 23.40
C ASP A 575 -0.17 -5.43 24.39
N SER A 576 0.48 -6.53 24.06
CA SER A 576 0.47 -7.75 24.87
C SER A 576 1.58 -7.73 25.91
N VAL A 577 2.76 -7.20 25.59
CA VAL A 577 3.83 -6.97 26.57
C VAL A 577 3.53 -5.77 27.46
N ASP A 578 3.14 -4.64 26.88
CA ASP A 578 2.90 -3.39 27.62
C ASP A 578 1.81 -3.53 28.70
N ARG A 579 0.89 -4.50 28.50
CA ARG A 579 -0.22 -4.84 29.40
C ARG A 579 0.03 -6.12 30.21
N GLY A 580 1.24 -6.69 30.17
CA GLY A 580 1.63 -7.87 30.95
C GLY A 580 0.83 -9.15 30.63
N ARG A 581 0.43 -9.34 29.37
CA ARG A 581 -0.29 -10.54 28.88
C ARG A 581 0.62 -11.60 28.30
N SER A 582 1.77 -11.20 27.77
CA SER A 582 2.85 -12.08 27.31
C SER A 582 4.19 -11.61 27.86
N ALA A 583 5.14 -12.55 27.98
CA ALA A 583 6.49 -12.24 28.43
C ALA A 583 7.31 -11.45 27.39
N ILE A 584 7.01 -11.65 26.10
CA ILE A 584 7.72 -11.06 24.96
C ILE A 584 6.75 -10.60 23.87
N ALA A 585 7.25 -9.69 23.04
CA ALA A 585 6.73 -9.28 21.75
C ALA A 585 7.79 -9.60 20.70
N ILE A 586 7.35 -10.05 19.51
CA ILE A 586 8.20 -10.24 18.33
C ILE A 586 7.56 -9.45 17.20
N ASP A 587 8.17 -8.32 16.85
CA ASP A 587 7.62 -7.36 15.91
C ASP A 587 8.40 -7.35 14.59
N LYS A 588 7.67 -7.22 13.49
CA LYS A 588 8.22 -7.18 12.12
C LYS A 588 8.49 -5.73 11.73
N ILE A 589 9.75 -5.30 11.81
CA ILE A 589 10.15 -3.97 11.38
C ILE A 589 10.40 -3.99 9.87
N ARG A 590 9.44 -3.43 9.11
CA ARG A 590 9.49 -3.29 7.65
C ARG A 590 9.78 -1.85 7.25
N GLY A 591 9.17 -0.89 7.96
CA GLY A 591 9.40 0.55 7.82
C GLY A 591 9.70 1.20 9.16
N MET A 592 10.01 2.51 9.15
CA MET A 592 10.18 3.27 10.40
C MET A 592 8.86 3.46 11.16
N PHE A 593 7.71 3.40 10.48
CA PHE A 593 6.40 3.44 11.13
C PHE A 593 6.14 2.23 12.06
N ASP A 594 6.68 1.05 11.75
CA ASP A 594 6.55 -0.15 12.60
C ASP A 594 7.25 0.03 13.97
N THR A 595 8.15 1.02 14.11
CA THR A 595 8.98 1.18 15.32
C THR A 595 8.33 2.07 16.39
N LEU A 596 7.30 2.86 16.05
CA LEU A 596 6.75 3.92 16.91
C LEU A 596 6.22 3.38 18.25
N LEU A 597 5.35 2.37 18.20
CA LEU A 597 4.75 1.77 19.39
C LEU A 597 5.71 0.83 20.14
N PRO A 598 6.52 -0.01 19.45
CA PRO A 598 7.52 -0.85 20.11
C PRO A 598 8.57 -0.04 20.90
N LEU A 599 9.06 1.07 20.35
CA LEU A 599 9.96 1.98 21.06
C LEU A 599 9.26 2.70 22.23
N ALA A 600 7.96 3.00 22.13
CA ALA A 600 7.20 3.52 23.26
C ALA A 600 7.12 2.51 24.42
N VAL A 601 6.84 1.23 24.14
CA VAL A 601 6.87 0.17 25.16
C VAL A 601 8.28 -0.02 25.73
N GLN A 602 9.31 -0.02 24.88
CA GLN A 602 10.70 -0.08 25.31
C GLN A 602 11.05 1.05 26.31
N ARG A 603 10.65 2.30 26.00
CA ARG A 603 10.88 3.47 26.88
C ARG A 603 10.06 3.39 28.17
N ASN A 604 8.82 2.91 28.13
CA ASN A 604 7.93 2.82 29.29
C ASN A 604 8.42 1.83 30.36
N HIS A 605 8.91 0.67 29.92
CA HIS A 605 9.32 -0.43 30.83
C HIS A 605 10.84 -0.55 31.01
N GLY A 606 11.62 0.11 30.17
CA GLY A 606 13.09 -0.02 30.17
C GLY A 606 13.59 -1.34 29.59
N PHE A 607 12.80 -2.01 28.75
CA PHE A 607 13.21 -3.23 28.06
C PHE A 607 14.39 -2.97 27.12
N LYS A 608 15.18 -4.01 26.85
CA LYS A 608 16.12 -4.04 25.74
C LYS A 608 15.36 -4.53 24.51
N MET A 609 15.48 -3.81 23.39
CA MET A 609 15.10 -4.32 22.08
C MET A 609 16.33 -4.94 21.41
N GLU A 610 16.17 -6.13 20.86
CA GLU A 610 17.22 -6.83 20.13
C GLU A 610 16.70 -7.57 18.90
N ASN A 611 17.59 -7.89 17.97
CA ASN A 611 17.23 -8.76 16.85
C ASN A 611 17.17 -10.22 17.32
N LEU A 612 16.12 -10.93 16.94
CA LEU A 612 15.92 -12.31 17.32
C LEU A 612 16.86 -13.27 16.57
N LYS A 613 17.85 -13.82 17.28
CA LYS A 613 18.84 -14.80 16.80
C LYS A 613 19.72 -14.35 15.61
N ASP A 614 19.93 -13.05 15.40
CA ASP A 614 20.56 -12.49 14.19
C ASP A 614 19.78 -12.85 12.89
N SER A 615 18.45 -12.92 12.97
CA SER A 615 17.56 -13.37 11.89
C SER A 615 16.80 -12.24 11.20
N TYR A 616 16.39 -12.48 9.96
CA TYR A 616 15.46 -11.60 9.22
C TYR A 616 14.53 -12.43 8.33
N LEU A 617 13.33 -11.92 8.03
CA LEU A 617 12.54 -12.47 6.92
C LEU A 617 13.04 -11.80 5.63
N PRO A 618 13.46 -12.55 4.60
CA PRO A 618 13.72 -11.97 3.29
C PRO A 618 12.41 -11.50 2.64
N SER A 619 12.48 -10.44 1.83
CA SER A 619 11.33 -9.89 1.10
C SER A 619 11.76 -9.49 -0.32
N GLY A 620 10.92 -9.79 -1.32
CA GLY A 620 11.16 -9.49 -2.72
C GLY A 620 12.44 -10.14 -3.23
N VAL A 621 12.54 -11.46 -3.10
CA VAL A 621 13.71 -12.26 -3.51
C VAL A 621 13.73 -12.39 -5.02
N VAL A 622 14.67 -11.73 -5.70
CA VAL A 622 14.73 -11.75 -7.17
C VAL A 622 15.73 -12.79 -7.69
N GLY A 623 15.35 -13.45 -8.77
CA GLY A 623 16.24 -14.27 -9.60
C GLY A 623 15.96 -14.06 -11.10
N ILE A 624 16.99 -14.15 -11.93
CA ILE A 624 16.88 -13.97 -13.38
C ILE A 624 16.68 -15.34 -14.04
N ASN A 625 15.71 -15.46 -14.95
CA ASN A 625 15.46 -16.68 -15.71
C ASN A 625 16.62 -16.95 -16.70
N SER A 626 17.27 -18.10 -16.56
CA SER A 626 18.40 -18.52 -17.41
C SER A 626 18.02 -18.71 -18.89
N ALA A 627 16.73 -18.87 -19.19
CA ALA A 627 16.19 -18.95 -20.55
C ALA A 627 15.75 -17.59 -21.13
N SER A 628 15.80 -16.49 -20.37
CA SER A 628 15.38 -15.16 -20.84
C SER A 628 16.14 -14.74 -22.11
N PRO A 629 15.44 -14.23 -23.16
CA PRO A 629 16.07 -13.63 -24.32
C PRO A 629 16.58 -12.20 -24.07
N ARG A 630 16.32 -11.63 -22.88
CA ARG A 630 16.59 -10.23 -22.50
C ARG A 630 17.50 -10.11 -21.27
N LYS A 631 18.45 -11.03 -21.12
CA LYS A 631 19.33 -11.13 -19.94
C LYS A 631 19.99 -9.81 -19.54
N ASP A 632 20.48 -9.02 -20.49
CA ASP A 632 21.19 -7.77 -20.17
C ASP A 632 20.24 -6.73 -19.55
N LEU A 633 19.02 -6.60 -20.09
CA LEU A 633 17.97 -5.73 -19.56
C LEU A 633 17.44 -6.23 -18.20
N ALA A 634 17.33 -7.55 -18.03
CA ALA A 634 16.95 -8.16 -16.75
C ALA A 634 18.02 -7.94 -15.66
N LYS A 635 19.30 -8.04 -16.03
CA LYS A 635 20.46 -7.74 -15.17
C LYS A 635 20.49 -6.27 -14.75
N GLU A 636 20.23 -5.36 -15.68
CA GLU A 636 20.11 -3.93 -15.42
C GLU A 636 18.96 -3.62 -14.45
N PHE A 637 17.78 -4.22 -14.66
CA PHE A 637 16.65 -4.06 -13.75
C PHE A 637 16.94 -4.57 -12.32
N VAL A 638 17.57 -5.75 -12.17
CA VAL A 638 17.93 -6.27 -10.83
C VAL A 638 18.90 -5.33 -10.11
N LEU A 639 19.90 -4.78 -10.80
CA LEU A 639 20.77 -3.74 -10.22
C LEU A 639 19.99 -2.47 -9.84
N TYR A 640 19.00 -2.09 -10.65
CA TYR A 640 18.17 -0.92 -10.38
C TYR A 640 17.29 -1.09 -9.12
N VAL A 641 16.69 -2.27 -8.90
CA VAL A 641 15.94 -2.58 -7.68
C VAL A 641 16.82 -2.49 -6.42
N LEU A 642 18.10 -2.90 -6.52
CA LEU A 642 19.09 -2.85 -5.43
C LEU A 642 19.77 -1.47 -5.30
N SER A 643 19.46 -0.52 -6.18
CA SER A 643 20.07 0.81 -6.19
C SER A 643 19.60 1.70 -5.04
N VAL A 644 20.40 2.70 -4.69
CA VAL A 644 20.05 3.70 -3.67
C VAL A 644 18.75 4.44 -4.03
N GLU A 645 18.50 4.68 -5.32
CA GLU A 645 17.33 5.39 -5.83
C GLU A 645 16.00 4.73 -5.41
N VAL A 646 15.92 3.40 -5.55
CA VAL A 646 14.75 2.61 -5.15
C VAL A 646 14.76 2.35 -3.65
N GLN A 647 15.88 1.86 -3.11
CA GLN A 647 16.02 1.41 -1.73
C GLN A 647 15.81 2.53 -0.70
N SER A 648 16.07 3.79 -1.06
CA SER A 648 15.86 4.94 -0.16
C SER A 648 14.39 5.21 0.16
N SER A 649 13.43 4.71 -0.62
CA SER A 649 12.00 4.85 -0.30
C SER A 649 11.59 3.89 0.82
N ASP A 650 10.93 4.39 1.86
CA ASP A 650 10.25 3.56 2.87
C ASP A 650 8.85 3.23 2.35
N LEU A 651 8.65 1.96 1.98
CA LEU A 651 7.43 1.43 1.36
C LEU A 651 6.71 0.44 2.28
N ALA A 652 7.13 0.33 3.55
CA ALA A 652 6.61 -0.63 4.52
C ALA A 652 6.68 -2.13 4.10
N ASP A 653 7.46 -2.47 3.07
CA ASP A 653 7.68 -3.85 2.58
C ASP A 653 9.06 -4.45 2.99
N GLY A 654 9.91 -3.63 3.60
CA GLY A 654 11.11 -4.05 4.32
C GLY A 654 12.23 -2.99 4.37
N LEU A 655 13.19 -3.21 5.25
CA LEU A 655 14.37 -2.37 5.38
C LEU A 655 15.28 -2.55 4.15
N PRO A 656 16.00 -1.50 3.71
CA PRO A 656 16.88 -1.56 2.56
C PRO A 656 18.04 -2.54 2.76
N VAL A 657 18.39 -3.27 1.69
CA VAL A 657 19.59 -4.14 1.63
C VAL A 657 20.83 -3.38 1.14
N ASN A 658 20.65 -2.14 0.67
CA ASN A 658 21.73 -1.25 0.27
C ASN A 658 22.22 -0.39 1.45
N ALA A 659 23.52 -0.44 1.75
CA ALA A 659 24.12 0.23 2.89
C ALA A 659 23.99 1.77 2.85
N LEU A 660 24.04 2.38 1.66
CA LEU A 660 23.91 3.83 1.50
C LEU A 660 22.44 4.28 1.68
N ALA A 661 21.48 3.46 1.25
CA ALA A 661 20.06 3.70 1.51
C ALA A 661 19.74 3.52 3.00
N ALA A 662 20.30 2.50 3.67
CA ALA A 662 20.19 2.33 5.11
C ALA A 662 20.72 3.56 5.88
N GLU A 663 21.87 4.09 5.48
CA GLU A 663 22.41 5.33 6.07
C GLU A 663 21.47 6.53 5.86
N ALA A 664 20.92 6.68 4.64
CA ALA A 664 19.95 7.75 4.34
C ALA A 664 18.67 7.66 5.20
N TRP A 665 18.23 6.46 5.59
CA TRP A 665 17.12 6.28 6.53
C TRP A 665 17.49 6.64 7.98
N VAL A 666 18.73 6.37 8.42
CA VAL A 666 19.19 6.83 9.76
C VAL A 666 19.25 8.35 9.82
N GLU A 667 19.74 9.00 8.77
CA GLU A 667 19.84 10.46 8.67
C GLU A 667 18.49 11.16 8.44
N ARG A 668 17.45 10.45 7.96
CA ARG A 668 16.10 11.01 7.75
C ARG A 668 15.49 11.55 9.04
N GLU A 669 15.34 12.87 9.12
CA GLU A 669 14.47 13.52 10.10
C GLU A 669 13.00 13.43 9.66
N ASP A 670 12.10 13.52 10.63
CA ASP A 670 10.66 13.50 10.38
C ASP A 670 10.15 14.92 10.13
N SER A 671 9.76 15.18 8.88
CA SER A 671 9.20 16.46 8.44
C SER A 671 7.74 16.68 8.86
N SER A 672 7.10 15.70 9.50
CA SER A 672 5.66 15.66 9.77
C SER A 672 5.25 15.59 11.24
N SER A 673 6.20 15.39 12.17
CA SER A 673 5.93 15.10 13.59
C SER A 673 5.01 13.88 13.77
N ALA A 674 5.26 12.82 13.00
CA ALA A 674 4.53 11.58 12.96
C ALA A 674 4.40 10.96 14.36
N MET A 675 3.15 10.84 14.81
CA MET A 675 2.77 10.26 16.08
C MET A 675 1.57 9.33 15.87
N VAL A 676 1.66 8.12 16.45
CA VAL A 676 0.55 7.17 16.52
C VAL A 676 0.10 7.10 17.98
N SER A 677 -1.17 7.39 18.23
CA SER A 677 -1.80 7.25 19.55
C SER A 677 -2.89 6.19 19.48
N VAL A 678 -2.76 5.15 20.29
CA VAL A 678 -3.76 4.08 20.41
C VAL A 678 -4.48 4.25 21.74
N SER A 679 -5.80 4.30 21.70
CA SER A 679 -6.67 4.32 22.88
C SER A 679 -7.81 3.33 22.71
N GLY A 680 -8.08 2.51 23.73
CA GLY A 680 -9.18 1.55 23.67
C GLY A 680 -9.13 0.40 24.67
N GLY A 681 -10.28 -0.26 24.83
CA GLY A 681 -10.53 -1.24 25.89
C GLY A 681 -11.31 -0.64 27.07
N GLU A 682 -12.02 -1.48 27.82
CA GLU A 682 -12.84 -1.06 28.96
C GLU A 682 -12.02 -0.48 30.13
N ASP A 683 -10.72 -0.78 30.16
CA ASP A 683 -9.76 -0.30 31.15
C ASP A 683 -9.12 1.06 30.80
N GLY A 684 -9.48 1.65 29.66
CA GLY A 684 -8.96 2.96 29.24
C GLY A 684 -7.48 2.95 28.86
N TYR A 685 -6.97 1.81 28.39
CA TYR A 685 -5.58 1.67 27.94
C TYR A 685 -5.24 2.69 26.84
N THR A 686 -4.08 3.34 26.99
CA THR A 686 -3.54 4.34 26.06
C THR A 686 -2.02 4.20 25.92
N ILE A 687 -1.52 4.27 24.69
CA ILE A 687 -0.08 4.40 24.39
C ILE A 687 0.11 5.34 23.21
N ALA A 688 1.18 6.14 23.23
CA ALA A 688 1.57 7.01 22.13
C ALA A 688 3.03 6.74 21.72
N GLY A 689 3.23 6.45 20.44
CA GLY A 689 4.53 6.34 19.80
C GLY A 689 4.79 7.55 18.92
N ALA A 690 5.99 8.12 19.03
CA ALA A 690 6.48 9.20 18.18
C ALA A 690 7.68 8.70 17.38
N TRP A 691 7.96 9.36 16.24
CA TRP A 691 9.07 9.00 15.35
C TRP A 691 10.38 8.69 16.11
N PRO A 692 11.12 7.63 15.72
CA PRO A 692 12.37 7.24 16.38
C PRO A 692 13.42 8.36 16.33
N THR A 693 14.21 8.52 17.40
CA THR A 693 15.39 9.41 17.35
C THR A 693 16.45 8.85 16.40
N LYS A 694 17.44 9.68 16.05
CA LYS A 694 18.57 9.24 15.21
C LYS A 694 19.34 8.07 15.83
N GLU A 695 19.47 8.05 17.17
CA GLU A 695 20.10 6.98 17.93
C GLU A 695 19.29 5.68 17.90
N GLU A 696 17.95 5.78 17.97
CA GLU A 696 17.07 4.61 17.87
C GLU A 696 17.04 4.05 16.45
N ARG A 697 16.99 4.91 15.42
CA ARG A 697 17.15 4.50 14.00
C ARG A 697 18.50 3.82 13.81
N ARG A 698 19.60 4.39 14.33
CA ARG A 698 20.93 3.76 14.29
C ARG A 698 20.93 2.40 14.98
N MET A 699 20.31 2.26 16.15
CA MET A 699 20.22 1.00 16.89
C MET A 699 19.51 -0.10 16.09
N ILE A 700 18.42 0.23 15.38
CA ILE A 700 17.69 -0.68 14.49
C ILE A 700 18.55 -1.08 13.29
N PHE A 701 19.17 -0.12 12.60
CA PHE A 701 20.01 -0.40 11.43
C PHE A 701 21.32 -1.12 11.79
N ASP A 702 21.89 -0.86 12.97
CA ASP A 702 23.02 -1.63 13.51
C ASP A 702 22.59 -3.08 13.78
N ALA A 703 21.37 -3.33 14.25
CA ALA A 703 20.83 -4.68 14.41
C ALA A 703 20.60 -5.37 13.04
N ALA A 704 20.04 -4.65 12.05
CA ALA A 704 19.92 -5.13 10.67
C ALA A 704 21.27 -5.44 10.01
N SER A 705 22.32 -4.67 10.34
CA SER A 705 23.68 -4.92 9.84
C SER A 705 24.30 -6.23 10.34
N ARG A 706 23.80 -6.78 11.46
CA ARG A 706 24.25 -8.05 12.05
C ARG A 706 23.38 -9.23 11.66
N ALA A 707 22.11 -8.99 11.31
CA ALA A 707 21.16 -10.04 10.98
C ALA A 707 21.58 -10.77 9.68
N ASN A 708 22.15 -11.97 9.84
CA ASN A 708 22.74 -12.78 8.77
C ASN A 708 22.05 -14.14 8.56
N LYS A 709 20.94 -14.41 9.26
CA LYS A 709 20.16 -15.65 9.14
C LYS A 709 18.81 -15.38 8.48
N PRO A 710 18.65 -15.55 7.16
CA PRO A 710 17.34 -15.45 6.53
C PRO A 710 16.45 -16.61 6.99
N VAL A 711 15.32 -16.28 7.61
CA VAL A 711 14.28 -17.27 7.96
C VAL A 711 13.62 -17.71 6.65
N ARG A 712 13.93 -18.93 6.22
CA ARG A 712 13.42 -19.54 4.97
C ARG A 712 12.67 -20.81 5.33
N THR A 713 11.34 -20.77 5.24
CA THR A 713 10.48 -21.94 5.44
C THR A 713 9.97 -22.45 4.10
N ASP A 714 9.91 -23.78 3.93
CA ASP A 714 9.21 -24.37 2.79
C ASP A 714 7.70 -24.27 3.06
N ARG A 715 7.00 -23.48 2.22
CA ARG A 715 5.56 -23.22 2.35
C ARG A 715 4.76 -24.52 2.25
N VAL A 716 5.13 -25.43 1.34
CA VAL A 716 4.41 -26.70 1.13
C VAL A 716 4.62 -27.63 2.32
N LEU A 717 5.85 -27.73 2.83
CA LEU A 717 6.15 -28.48 4.05
C LEU A 717 5.40 -27.90 5.27
N THR A 718 5.31 -26.57 5.38
CA THR A 718 4.58 -25.88 6.44
C THR A 718 3.09 -26.24 6.39
N GLU A 719 2.43 -26.14 5.23
CA GLU A 719 1.03 -26.57 5.10
C GLU A 719 0.84 -28.06 5.40
N ILE A 720 1.74 -28.94 4.95
CA ILE A 720 1.72 -30.38 5.30
C ILE A 720 1.76 -30.60 6.81
N ILE A 721 2.62 -29.88 7.54
CA ILE A 721 2.68 -29.98 9.00
C ILE A 721 1.40 -29.44 9.63
N ILE A 722 0.87 -28.31 9.17
CA ILE A 722 -0.36 -27.71 9.71
C ILE A 722 -1.57 -28.64 9.51
N ASP A 723 -1.83 -29.09 8.28
CA ASP A 723 -3.01 -29.88 7.93
C ASP A 723 -3.02 -31.25 8.62
N GLU A 724 -1.90 -31.98 8.58
CA GLU A 724 -1.79 -33.33 9.15
C GLU A 724 -1.77 -33.34 10.69
N THR A 725 -1.52 -32.18 11.34
CA THR A 725 -1.44 -32.08 12.81
C THR A 725 -2.59 -31.33 13.48
N LYS A 726 -3.42 -30.60 12.71
CA LYS A 726 -4.63 -29.92 13.21
C LYS A 726 -5.49 -30.79 14.14
N GLY A 727 -5.68 -32.06 13.79
CA GLY A 727 -6.47 -33.01 14.59
C GLY A 727 -5.93 -33.28 16.00
N TYR A 728 -4.64 -33.09 16.26
CA TYR A 728 -4.08 -33.19 17.61
C TYR A 728 -4.57 -32.05 18.51
N PHE A 729 -4.55 -30.82 18.01
CA PHE A 729 -5.02 -29.64 18.76
C PHE A 729 -6.55 -29.62 18.95
N GLU A 730 -7.29 -30.27 18.06
CA GLU A 730 -8.73 -30.52 18.19
C GLU A 730 -9.07 -31.72 19.10
N GLY A 731 -8.07 -32.52 19.50
CA GLY A 731 -8.26 -33.73 20.31
C GLY A 731 -8.83 -34.93 19.56
N SER A 732 -8.82 -34.92 18.22
CA SER A 732 -9.27 -36.01 17.35
C SER A 732 -8.16 -37.01 16.97
N LEU A 733 -6.88 -36.63 17.12
CA LEU A 733 -5.70 -37.48 16.93
C LEU A 733 -4.82 -37.52 18.19
N SER A 734 -4.07 -38.61 18.39
CA SER A 734 -2.95 -38.58 19.34
C SER A 734 -1.76 -37.80 18.77
N LEU A 735 -0.88 -37.35 19.67
CA LEU A 735 0.37 -36.66 19.33
C LEU A 735 1.23 -37.48 18.36
N GLU A 736 1.41 -38.77 18.64
CA GLU A 736 2.21 -39.70 17.86
C GLU A 736 1.59 -39.96 16.48
N GLN A 737 0.25 -40.03 16.41
CA GLN A 737 -0.48 -40.20 15.15
C GLN A 737 -0.32 -38.97 14.24
N ALA A 738 -0.54 -37.77 14.79
CA ALA A 738 -0.38 -36.51 14.07
C ALA A 738 1.06 -36.32 13.56
N ALA A 739 2.07 -36.50 14.43
CA ALA A 739 3.47 -36.38 14.06
C ALA A 739 3.89 -37.41 13.00
N GLN A 740 3.40 -38.66 13.10
CA GLN A 740 3.72 -39.71 12.14
C GLN A 740 3.07 -39.49 10.77
N ASN A 741 1.83 -38.95 10.72
CA ASN A 741 1.16 -38.58 9.49
C ASN A 741 1.92 -37.47 8.77
N ALA A 742 2.21 -36.36 9.46
CA ALA A 742 2.98 -35.24 8.93
C ALA A 742 4.37 -35.67 8.43
N GLN A 743 5.11 -36.47 9.21
CA GLN A 743 6.42 -37.00 8.80
C GLN A 743 6.34 -37.87 7.54
N ASN A 744 5.32 -38.73 7.43
CA ASN A 744 5.12 -39.58 6.25
C ASN A 744 4.77 -38.75 5.00
N LYS A 745 3.90 -37.74 5.16
CA LYS A 745 3.47 -36.86 4.08
C LYS A 745 4.60 -35.96 3.59
N ALA A 746 5.40 -35.41 4.49
CA ALA A 746 6.62 -34.65 4.17
C ALA A 746 7.65 -35.52 3.44
N ASN A 747 7.89 -36.75 3.91
CA ASN A 747 8.82 -37.68 3.25
C ASN A 747 8.37 -38.05 1.82
N LEU A 748 7.06 -38.12 1.57
CA LEU A 748 6.51 -38.32 0.22
C LEU A 748 6.76 -37.09 -0.67
N TYR A 749 6.48 -35.87 -0.16
CA TYR A 749 6.73 -34.61 -0.88
C TYR A 749 8.19 -34.50 -1.36
N PHE A 750 9.18 -34.80 -0.50
CA PHE A 750 10.60 -34.80 -0.88
C PHE A 750 11.05 -36.03 -1.69
N SER A 751 10.12 -36.88 -2.15
CA SER A 751 10.39 -38.05 -3.00
C SER A 751 9.73 -37.95 -4.39
N GLU A 752 8.95 -36.89 -4.63
CA GLU A 752 8.28 -36.55 -5.90
C GLU A 752 9.05 -35.46 -6.68
#